data_AF-F0TCA7-F1
#
_entry.id   AF-F0TCA7-F1
#
_cell.length_a   1.000
_cell.length_b   1.000
_cell.length_c   1.000
_cell.angle_alpha   90.00
_cell.angle_beta   90.00
_cell.angle_gamma   90.00
#
_symmetry.space_group_name_H-M   'P 1'
#
loop_
_entity.id
_entity.type
_entity.pdbx_description
1 polymer ?
#
loop_
_entity_poly.entity_id
_entity_poly.type
_entity_poly.pdbx_seq_one_letter_code
_entity_poly.pdbx_strand_id
1 'polypeptide(L)'
;MISLIIIFSYGMGNDAAASSDMIYVSGSSGNDTWDGQNAIWNGTSGPKSTITNAIGTVTSGGTVSIDKGIYNETNININSNVNIVGKNENTIINGNDNKENIFIISWGTNVNIYNLTVTHGHIYTEGNLNITHSIITNSTGGISNSGRLNIVNSCFINNTSDYYGGAIYNQGILNIINSTFTNNSIIGDDSTAGGAIYSVGKLNVTGSIFTNNSVSYSNGYNNGGAIYAISNTLIKDCTFINNSAINGGAIYVSNTFTGNGYAYGILNLTNSSFISNSANNGAAIYNSGISNVKCCNFISNKAIFGSCLYNQKGETIYESYAYYTANGITANINFNRIMGNAPGNIIYNNGSTIDASLNWWGSNDYPSENIYGNVDIAPWLVMTVTVTANNKNSDNSTIKADLLYDSSNKYHNPSIDHLPDGIQVNSSTTLGNINQIPYTVNGSSISNLNTGLEAGLAYITTIIDNQTLQTLYHPTGGLYNSTKTIILNMGTTGIIYYTKDGTIPTFNSNRYVNPLIISTNTTLKYFIIDPTGNNSPIYTDIYKFDFISPTASANSTGGLYNSSKTVNLKMNEPGKIYYTLDGTTPTTLSMIYSFPINILTKTTVKFFAVDLADNKSPIYVENYVIIPTCINNLKSGEYNTTKSVTLLMSEPGIIYYTTNGTTPSSSSLEYISPIIITSKTTLKYIAIDLAGNQSPIYAENYNIIPACFSNPTGGQYNTTKLVSLIISEPGIIYYTTNGTTPTTFSSQYDSPIIISNNTILKFFARDLAGNLSPIYTKIYTIDTIPPTAKININGGLYNTTKVINLSMSENGTIYYTINGTTPTTKSTKYTGPITISSTKTLKFFAVDLAGNKFPVYTQTYTIDKIAPKVVSTTPTNLKTGVSRTSTITIKFNENIKNSTYYNNIKVKNLTTGKYVTITESISGNTLTIKTTTSKSKNTMYQVIIPKAAIKDNARNNLAANYTFKFKTGA
;
A
#
# COMPACT_ATOMS: atom_id res chain seq x y z
N MET A 1 13.01 1.41 -57.69
CA MET A 1 13.83 0.75 -58.74
C MET A 1 14.66 -0.31 -58.03
N ILE A 2 14.50 -1.65 -58.14
CA ILE A 2 13.58 -2.65 -58.74
C ILE A 2 13.70 -3.89 -57.79
N SER A 3 12.79 -4.83 -57.50
CA SER A 3 11.46 -5.26 -58.00
C SER A 3 10.29 -4.77 -57.09
N LEU A 4 8.99 -5.15 -57.13
CA LEU A 4 8.13 -6.22 -57.73
C LEU A 4 8.08 -7.60 -57.01
N ILE A 5 7.07 -8.49 -57.13
CA ILE A 5 5.57 -8.48 -57.14
C ILE A 5 5.14 -10.00 -57.13
N ILE A 6 3.96 -10.54 -56.76
CA ILE A 6 2.56 -10.08 -56.72
C ILE A 6 1.67 -10.80 -55.65
N ILE A 7 0.46 -10.25 -55.48
CA ILE A 7 -0.84 -10.68 -54.88
C ILE A 7 -1.17 -12.19 -54.70
N PHE A 8 -1.95 -12.49 -53.63
CA PHE A 8 -3.12 -13.40 -53.67
C PHE A 8 -4.28 -12.88 -52.78
N SER A 9 -5.52 -13.32 -53.06
CA SER A 9 -6.78 -12.99 -52.36
C SER A 9 -7.81 -14.12 -52.57
N TYR A 10 -8.96 -14.25 -51.90
CA TYR A 10 -9.76 -13.42 -50.97
C TYR A 10 -10.20 -14.28 -49.75
N GLY A 11 -10.82 -13.79 -48.67
CA GLY A 11 -11.17 -12.41 -48.25
C GLY A 11 -12.29 -12.41 -47.18
N MET A 12 -12.42 -11.29 -46.45
CA MET A 12 -13.43 -10.98 -45.39
C MET A 12 -13.47 -11.90 -44.15
N GLY A 13 -13.13 -11.35 -42.96
CA GLY A 13 -13.18 -12.09 -41.68
C GLY A 13 -12.97 -11.29 -40.38
N ASN A 14 -12.98 -9.94 -40.44
CA ASN A 14 -12.68 -8.98 -39.36
C ASN A 14 -11.29 -9.07 -38.70
N ASP A 15 -10.63 -7.92 -38.61
CA ASP A 15 -9.36 -7.78 -37.91
C ASP A 15 -9.48 -7.96 -36.40
N ALA A 16 -8.51 -8.69 -35.84
CA ALA A 16 -8.11 -8.59 -34.45
C ALA A 16 -6.59 -8.39 -34.44
N ALA A 17 -6.16 -7.12 -34.44
CA ALA A 17 -4.74 -6.79 -34.42
C ALA A 17 -4.05 -7.37 -33.18
N ALA A 18 -2.83 -7.90 -33.33
CA ALA A 18 -2.04 -8.38 -32.21
C ALA A 18 -1.66 -7.20 -31.30
N SER A 19 -2.05 -7.27 -30.03
CA SER A 19 -1.84 -6.18 -29.06
C SER A 19 -0.42 -6.19 -28.48
N SER A 20 0.16 -5.00 -28.32
CA SER A 20 1.53 -4.79 -27.83
C SER A 20 1.55 -4.25 -26.41
N ASP A 21 2.56 -4.68 -25.64
CA ASP A 21 2.87 -4.17 -24.30
C ASP A 21 3.52 -2.78 -24.30
N MET A 22 3.90 -2.25 -25.47
CA MET A 22 4.31 -0.85 -25.65
C MET A 22 3.71 -0.25 -26.92
N ILE A 23 3.15 0.95 -26.78
CA ILE A 23 2.60 1.78 -27.85
C ILE A 23 3.25 3.17 -27.78
N TYR A 24 3.72 3.69 -28.92
CA TYR A 24 4.33 5.00 -29.04
C TYR A 24 3.35 6.05 -29.56
N VAL A 25 3.50 7.29 -29.08
CA VAL A 25 2.69 8.46 -29.48
C VAL A 25 3.62 9.61 -29.89
N SER A 26 3.31 10.28 -31.01
CA SER A 26 4.01 11.48 -31.46
C SER A 26 3.05 12.44 -32.16
N GLY A 27 2.76 13.58 -31.54
CA GLY A 27 1.84 14.58 -32.09
C GLY A 27 2.34 15.29 -33.36
N SER A 28 3.63 15.16 -33.68
CA SER A 28 4.26 15.77 -34.85
C SER A 28 4.52 14.81 -36.02
N SER A 29 4.48 13.50 -35.77
CA SER A 29 4.88 12.48 -36.77
C SER A 29 4.03 11.19 -36.77
N GLY A 30 3.09 11.05 -35.84
CA GLY A 30 2.22 9.88 -35.72
C GLY A 30 0.94 9.96 -36.55
N ASN A 31 0.23 8.83 -36.59
CA ASN A 31 -1.06 8.68 -37.28
C ASN A 31 -1.84 7.54 -36.62
N ASP A 32 -3.08 7.81 -36.20
CA ASP A 32 -3.88 6.84 -35.43
C ASP A 32 -4.35 5.61 -36.21
N THR A 33 -4.24 5.62 -37.54
CA THR A 33 -4.42 4.43 -38.39
C THR A 33 -3.25 3.43 -38.32
N TRP A 34 -2.10 3.84 -37.78
CA TRP A 34 -0.96 2.94 -37.56
C TRP A 34 -1.14 2.11 -36.28
N ASP A 35 -0.34 1.06 -36.14
CA ASP A 35 -0.40 0.15 -34.99
C ASP A 35 0.19 0.73 -33.69
N GLY A 36 1.00 1.79 -33.78
CA GLY A 36 1.70 2.37 -32.63
C GLY A 36 2.92 1.58 -32.16
N GLN A 37 3.33 0.51 -32.84
CA GLN A 37 4.36 -0.41 -32.34
C GLN A 37 5.80 0.06 -32.56
N ASN A 38 6.02 1.11 -33.36
CA ASN A 38 7.33 1.73 -33.60
C ASN A 38 7.30 3.23 -33.27
N ALA A 39 8.37 3.76 -32.70
CA ALA A 39 8.48 5.19 -32.36
C ALA A 39 8.64 6.12 -33.58
N ILE A 40 8.99 5.56 -34.75
CA ILE A 40 9.20 6.28 -36.01
C ILE A 40 8.56 5.43 -37.12
N TRP A 41 7.90 6.07 -38.09
CA TRP A 41 7.33 5.38 -39.24
C TRP A 41 8.40 4.67 -40.08
N ASN A 42 8.29 3.35 -40.20
CA ASN A 42 9.24 2.49 -40.91
C ASN A 42 8.72 1.97 -42.27
N GLY A 43 7.53 2.40 -42.70
CA GLY A 43 6.85 1.94 -43.91
C GLY A 43 5.76 0.90 -43.68
N THR A 44 5.67 0.30 -42.50
CA THR A 44 4.60 -0.63 -42.10
C THR A 44 4.02 -0.36 -40.70
N SER A 45 4.81 0.23 -39.80
CA SER A 45 4.46 0.55 -38.42
C SER A 45 5.07 1.90 -38.01
N GLY A 46 4.44 2.60 -37.08
CA GLY A 46 4.84 3.92 -36.58
C GLY A 46 3.94 4.39 -35.43
N PRO A 47 4.20 5.56 -34.84
CA PRO A 47 3.51 6.00 -33.62
C PRO A 47 2.07 6.45 -33.88
N LYS A 48 1.21 6.31 -32.88
CA LYS A 48 -0.13 6.95 -32.85
C LYS A 48 0.03 8.48 -32.86
N SER A 49 -0.95 9.20 -33.41
CA SER A 49 -1.02 10.66 -33.30
C SER A 49 -1.62 11.10 -31.96
N THR A 50 -2.50 10.30 -31.36
CA THR A 50 -3.20 10.62 -30.10
C THR A 50 -2.99 9.57 -29.00
N ILE A 51 -2.96 10.07 -27.77
CA ILE A 51 -2.92 9.29 -26.54
C ILE A 51 -4.20 8.45 -26.41
N THR A 52 -5.35 9.00 -26.78
CA THR A 52 -6.65 8.30 -26.81
C THR A 52 -6.59 7.00 -27.62
N ASN A 53 -6.05 7.06 -28.85
CA ASN A 53 -5.93 5.85 -29.69
C ASN A 53 -4.85 4.89 -29.17
N ALA A 54 -3.80 5.38 -28.51
CA ALA A 54 -2.81 4.52 -27.88
C ALA A 54 -3.36 3.76 -26.66
N ILE A 55 -4.12 4.44 -25.80
CA ILE A 55 -4.86 3.83 -24.67
C ILE A 55 -5.87 2.78 -25.18
N GLY A 56 -6.49 3.01 -26.34
CA GLY A 56 -7.36 2.03 -26.99
C GLY A 56 -6.65 0.85 -27.67
N THR A 57 -5.31 0.88 -27.81
CA THR A 57 -4.52 -0.13 -28.54
C THR A 57 -3.60 -0.96 -27.62
N VAL A 58 -3.15 -0.40 -26.49
CA VAL A 58 -2.21 -1.02 -25.56
C VAL A 58 -2.82 -2.19 -24.77
N THR A 59 -2.01 -3.19 -24.40
CA THR A 59 -2.43 -4.26 -23.47
C THR A 59 -2.67 -3.72 -22.06
N SER A 60 -3.55 -4.38 -21.30
CA SER A 60 -3.73 -4.10 -19.87
C SER A 60 -2.45 -4.45 -19.09
N GLY A 61 -1.80 -3.43 -18.54
CA GLY A 61 -0.47 -3.48 -17.91
C GLY A 61 0.66 -2.93 -18.79
N GLY A 62 0.41 -2.65 -20.06
CA GLY A 62 1.37 -2.12 -21.01
C GLY A 62 1.71 -0.64 -20.81
N THR A 63 2.48 -0.07 -21.74
CA THR A 63 3.04 1.29 -21.66
C THR A 63 2.69 2.12 -22.89
N VAL A 64 2.09 3.29 -22.67
CA VAL A 64 1.97 4.36 -23.67
C VAL A 64 3.15 5.31 -23.47
N SER A 65 4.07 5.32 -24.44
CA SER A 65 5.29 6.15 -24.45
C SER A 65 5.09 7.34 -25.37
N ILE A 66 5.11 8.55 -24.81
CA ILE A 66 4.71 9.79 -25.48
C ILE A 66 5.96 10.65 -25.72
N ASP A 67 6.27 10.96 -26.99
CA ASP A 67 7.36 11.87 -27.32
C ASP A 67 7.00 13.33 -26.97
N LYS A 68 8.02 14.18 -26.77
CA LYS A 68 7.83 15.60 -26.40
C LYS A 68 6.91 16.34 -27.40
N GLY A 69 6.07 17.24 -26.90
CA GLY A 69 5.07 17.94 -27.69
C GLY A 69 3.87 18.36 -26.84
N ILE A 70 2.91 19.03 -27.48
CA ILE A 70 1.64 19.42 -26.86
C ILE A 70 0.52 18.56 -27.46
N TYR A 71 -0.21 17.86 -26.59
CA TYR A 71 -1.27 16.92 -26.92
C TYR A 71 -2.60 17.49 -26.44
N ASN A 72 -3.35 18.06 -27.38
CA ASN A 72 -4.63 18.71 -27.10
C ASN A 72 -5.74 17.65 -27.07
N GLU A 73 -5.92 16.98 -25.94
CA GLU A 73 -6.84 15.84 -25.78
C GLU A 73 -7.64 15.91 -24.48
N THR A 74 -8.91 15.52 -24.55
CA THR A 74 -9.83 15.40 -23.41
C THR A 74 -10.62 14.09 -23.47
N ASN A 75 -11.21 13.71 -22.34
CA ASN A 75 -12.05 12.54 -22.11
C ASN A 75 -11.38 11.20 -22.44
N ILE A 76 -10.08 11.09 -22.13
CA ILE A 76 -9.31 9.85 -22.27
C ILE A 76 -9.78 8.87 -21.20
N ASN A 77 -10.64 7.93 -21.59
CA ASN A 77 -11.22 6.92 -20.72
C ASN A 77 -10.24 5.74 -20.53
N ILE A 78 -9.83 5.48 -19.29
CA ILE A 78 -8.86 4.45 -18.92
C ILE A 78 -9.58 3.36 -18.11
N ASN A 79 -9.90 2.27 -18.81
CA ASN A 79 -10.69 1.14 -18.30
C ASN A 79 -9.83 -0.11 -18.03
N SER A 80 -8.50 0.00 -18.08
CA SER A 80 -7.56 -1.09 -17.81
C SER A 80 -6.28 -0.57 -17.12
N ASN A 81 -5.37 -1.45 -16.73
CA ASN A 81 -4.11 -1.02 -16.13
C ASN A 81 -3.19 -0.43 -17.22
N VAL A 82 -2.49 0.67 -16.95
CA VAL A 82 -1.59 1.27 -17.95
C VAL A 82 -0.50 2.15 -17.33
N ASN A 83 0.65 2.20 -17.98
CA ASN A 83 1.72 3.16 -17.70
C ASN A 83 1.69 4.25 -18.79
N ILE A 84 1.59 5.51 -18.41
CA ILE A 84 1.60 6.68 -19.29
C ILE A 84 2.90 7.45 -19.01
N VAL A 85 3.82 7.43 -19.96
CA VAL A 85 5.20 7.84 -19.77
C VAL A 85 5.56 8.92 -20.78
N GLY A 86 5.88 10.11 -20.29
CA GLY A 86 6.41 11.19 -21.13
C GLY A 86 7.92 11.11 -21.34
N LYS A 87 8.36 11.76 -22.41
CA LYS A 87 9.78 11.98 -22.74
C LYS A 87 10.50 12.78 -21.65
N ASN A 88 9.81 13.81 -21.15
CA ASN A 88 10.15 14.71 -20.04
C ASN A 88 8.99 15.71 -19.84
N GLU A 89 9.14 16.66 -18.92
CA GLU A 89 8.20 17.77 -18.65
C GLU A 89 7.68 18.52 -19.89
N ASN A 90 8.41 18.53 -21.02
CA ASN A 90 7.96 19.10 -22.30
C ASN A 90 7.02 18.16 -23.09
N THR A 91 6.52 17.11 -22.44
CA THR A 91 5.42 16.26 -22.88
C THR A 91 4.17 16.77 -22.19
N ILE A 92 3.43 17.65 -22.87
CA ILE A 92 2.36 18.46 -22.29
C ILE A 92 1.02 17.90 -22.77
N ILE A 93 0.21 17.37 -21.85
CA ILE A 93 -1.17 16.96 -22.13
C ILE A 93 -2.08 18.12 -21.72
N ASN A 94 -2.80 18.68 -22.68
CA ASN A 94 -3.46 19.98 -22.59
C ASN A 94 -4.98 19.84 -22.79
N GLY A 95 -5.76 20.17 -21.76
CA GLY A 95 -7.23 20.10 -21.79
C GLY A 95 -7.92 21.29 -22.47
N ASN A 96 -7.17 22.35 -22.81
CA ASN A 96 -7.65 23.56 -23.50
C ASN A 96 -8.75 24.34 -22.74
N ASP A 97 -8.76 24.29 -21.41
CA ASP A 97 -9.65 25.04 -20.50
C ASP A 97 -11.16 24.77 -20.68
N ASN A 98 -11.54 23.72 -21.41
CA ASN A 98 -12.94 23.34 -21.68
C ASN A 98 -13.74 22.89 -20.43
N LYS A 99 -13.14 22.95 -19.22
CA LYS A 99 -13.59 22.31 -17.96
C LYS A 99 -13.85 20.79 -18.05
N GLU A 100 -13.39 20.15 -19.11
CA GLU A 100 -13.47 18.71 -19.31
C GLU A 100 -12.38 17.96 -18.54
N ASN A 101 -12.61 16.66 -18.35
CA ASN A 101 -11.57 15.76 -17.87
C ASN A 101 -10.55 15.52 -18.99
N ILE A 102 -9.25 15.54 -18.70
CA ILE A 102 -8.21 14.98 -19.56
C ILE A 102 -8.25 13.46 -19.42
N PHE A 103 -8.17 12.94 -18.19
CA PHE A 103 -8.22 11.51 -17.89
C PHE A 103 -9.45 11.15 -17.05
N ILE A 104 -10.09 10.03 -17.39
CA ILE A 104 -11.20 9.43 -16.65
C ILE A 104 -10.80 7.98 -16.32
N ILE A 105 -10.47 7.71 -15.06
CA ILE A 105 -9.86 6.45 -14.61
C ILE A 105 -10.87 5.64 -13.81
N SER A 106 -11.35 4.53 -14.38
CA SER A 106 -12.42 3.71 -13.78
C SER A 106 -11.98 2.88 -12.57
N TRP A 107 -12.96 2.52 -11.73
CA TRP A 107 -12.76 1.65 -10.57
C TRP A 107 -12.02 0.34 -10.90
N GLY A 108 -11.11 -0.07 -10.01
CA GLY A 108 -10.34 -1.31 -10.12
C GLY A 108 -9.12 -1.24 -11.06
N THR A 109 -8.93 -0.17 -11.82
CA THR A 109 -7.75 0.06 -12.66
C THR A 109 -6.54 0.55 -11.85
N ASN A 110 -5.35 0.43 -12.44
CA ASN A 110 -4.08 0.92 -11.89
C ASN A 110 -3.34 1.71 -12.98
N VAL A 111 -3.21 3.01 -12.78
CA VAL A 111 -2.63 3.95 -13.76
C VAL A 111 -1.37 4.57 -13.16
N ASN A 112 -0.28 4.54 -13.91
CA ASN A 112 0.99 5.16 -13.52
C ASN A 112 1.30 6.30 -14.49
N ILE A 113 1.39 7.53 -14.02
CA ILE A 113 1.80 8.72 -14.78
C ILE A 113 3.24 9.08 -14.39
N TYR A 114 4.11 9.19 -15.40
CA TYR A 114 5.55 9.45 -15.21
C TYR A 114 6.06 10.51 -16.19
N ASN A 115 6.87 11.46 -15.68
CA ASN A 115 7.75 12.33 -16.47
C ASN A 115 7.04 13.14 -17.57
N LEU A 116 5.89 13.73 -17.23
CA LEU A 116 5.09 14.57 -18.14
C LEU A 116 4.40 15.73 -17.41
N THR A 117 3.85 16.66 -18.19
CA THR A 117 3.04 17.79 -17.71
C THR A 117 1.57 17.60 -18.11
N VAL A 118 0.65 17.85 -17.19
CA VAL A 118 -0.81 17.96 -17.44
C VAL A 118 -1.23 19.41 -17.17
N THR A 119 -2.01 20.01 -18.06
CA THR A 119 -2.37 21.44 -17.96
C THR A 119 -3.75 21.75 -18.54
N HIS A 120 -4.39 22.83 -18.05
CA HIS A 120 -5.66 23.36 -18.56
C HIS A 120 -6.80 22.33 -18.63
N GLY A 121 -6.86 21.38 -17.69
CA GLY A 121 -7.90 20.35 -17.64
C GLY A 121 -7.77 19.39 -16.46
N HIS A 122 -8.86 18.67 -16.16
CA HIS A 122 -9.06 17.97 -14.89
C HIS A 122 -8.75 16.46 -14.98
N ILE A 123 -8.34 15.81 -13.89
CA ILE A 123 -8.19 14.35 -13.81
C ILE A 123 -9.27 13.79 -12.88
N TYR A 124 -10.05 12.83 -13.35
CA TYR A 124 -11.03 12.11 -12.52
C TYR A 124 -10.60 10.64 -12.32
N THR A 125 -10.56 10.16 -11.07
CA THR A 125 -10.15 8.78 -10.77
C THR A 125 -10.95 8.10 -9.66
N GLU A 126 -11.58 6.97 -10.02
CA GLU A 126 -12.12 5.96 -9.09
C GLU A 126 -11.14 4.79 -8.89
N GLY A 127 -10.13 4.67 -9.76
CA GLY A 127 -9.08 3.65 -9.70
C GLY A 127 -7.91 4.03 -8.78
N ASN A 128 -6.82 3.26 -8.90
CA ASN A 128 -5.53 3.60 -8.30
C ASN A 128 -4.72 4.44 -9.29
N LEU A 129 -4.42 5.70 -8.96
CA LEU A 129 -3.57 6.59 -9.74
C LEU A 129 -2.26 6.88 -8.99
N ASN A 130 -1.13 6.58 -9.63
CA ASN A 130 0.20 6.91 -9.14
C ASN A 130 0.81 8.00 -10.05
N ILE A 131 1.24 9.11 -9.48
CA ILE A 131 1.88 10.23 -10.19
C ILE A 131 3.30 10.38 -9.66
N THR A 132 4.30 10.35 -10.55
CA THR A 132 5.71 10.44 -10.18
C THR A 132 6.47 11.33 -11.16
N HIS A 133 7.36 12.20 -10.66
CA HIS A 133 8.18 13.12 -11.47
C HIS A 133 7.38 13.90 -12.52
N SER A 134 6.16 14.33 -12.19
CA SER A 134 5.22 14.94 -13.14
C SER A 134 4.70 16.29 -12.62
N ILE A 135 4.26 17.13 -13.56
CA ILE A 135 3.74 18.48 -13.27
C ILE A 135 2.25 18.53 -13.60
N ILE A 136 1.43 19.08 -12.69
CA ILE A 136 0.02 19.39 -12.93
C ILE A 136 -0.10 20.90 -12.73
N THR A 137 -0.44 21.65 -13.77
CA THR A 137 -0.32 23.12 -13.75
C THR A 137 -1.42 23.84 -14.51
N ASN A 138 -1.86 25.01 -14.01
CA ASN A 138 -2.93 25.81 -14.60
C ASN A 138 -4.24 25.03 -14.89
N SER A 139 -4.50 23.92 -14.18
CA SER A 139 -5.69 23.08 -14.42
C SER A 139 -6.89 23.53 -13.59
N THR A 140 -8.08 23.45 -14.18
CA THR A 140 -9.36 23.67 -13.47
C THR A 140 -9.65 22.49 -12.53
N GLY A 141 -9.45 22.67 -11.22
CA GLY A 141 -9.68 21.66 -10.17
C GLY A 141 -8.61 20.58 -10.05
N GLY A 142 -7.62 20.54 -10.95
CA GLY A 142 -6.50 19.59 -10.94
C GLY A 142 -6.93 18.11 -10.98
N ILE A 143 -7.16 17.50 -9.82
CA ILE A 143 -7.52 16.07 -9.68
C ILE A 143 -8.69 15.85 -8.70
N SER A 144 -9.73 15.14 -9.13
CA SER A 144 -10.76 14.55 -8.27
C SER A 144 -10.50 13.05 -8.06
N ASN A 145 -10.26 12.64 -6.82
CA ASN A 145 -9.98 11.24 -6.45
C ASN A 145 -11.06 10.64 -5.54
N SER A 146 -11.79 9.66 -6.05
CA SER A 146 -12.64 8.73 -5.29
C SER A 146 -11.93 7.41 -4.94
N GLY A 147 -10.84 7.08 -5.65
CA GLY A 147 -10.07 5.85 -5.47
C GLY A 147 -8.84 6.03 -4.56
N ARG A 148 -7.65 5.67 -5.06
CA ARG A 148 -6.38 5.93 -4.37
C ARG A 148 -5.46 6.76 -5.25
N LEU A 149 -5.05 7.92 -4.73
CA LEU A 149 -4.08 8.80 -5.36
C LEU A 149 -2.76 8.78 -4.56
N ASN A 150 -1.68 8.34 -5.20
CA ASN A 150 -0.33 8.40 -4.67
C ASN A 150 0.49 9.39 -5.49
N ILE A 151 1.11 10.38 -4.84
CA ILE A 151 1.90 11.45 -5.47
C ILE A 151 3.31 11.43 -4.88
N VAL A 152 4.32 11.32 -5.73
CA VAL A 152 5.73 11.23 -5.33
C VAL A 152 6.58 12.17 -6.19
N ASN A 153 7.48 12.96 -5.59
CA ASN A 153 8.44 13.82 -6.29
C ASN A 153 7.79 14.66 -7.43
N SER A 154 6.60 15.23 -7.21
CA SER A 154 5.78 15.85 -8.25
C SER A 154 5.34 17.28 -7.86
N CYS A 155 4.88 18.06 -8.85
CA CYS A 155 4.64 19.49 -8.71
C CYS A 155 3.21 19.88 -9.11
N PHE A 156 2.52 20.61 -8.25
CA PHE A 156 1.19 21.18 -8.49
C PHE A 156 1.27 22.70 -8.43
N ILE A 157 1.14 23.37 -9.59
CA ILE A 157 1.51 24.78 -9.76
C ILE A 157 0.35 25.57 -10.36
N ASN A 158 -0.06 26.69 -9.74
CA ASN A 158 -1.10 27.60 -10.28
C ASN A 158 -2.46 26.92 -10.63
N ASN A 159 -2.82 25.77 -10.04
CA ASN A 159 -4.11 25.13 -10.33
C ASN A 159 -5.24 25.87 -9.61
N THR A 160 -6.39 26.04 -10.27
CA THR A 160 -7.49 26.87 -9.78
C THR A 160 -8.81 26.11 -9.81
N SER A 161 -9.68 26.27 -8.81
CA SER A 161 -11.01 25.62 -8.81
C SER A 161 -12.13 26.56 -8.37
N ASP A 162 -13.31 26.38 -8.97
CA ASP A 162 -14.54 27.06 -8.53
C ASP A 162 -15.08 26.46 -7.20
N TYR A 163 -14.71 25.22 -6.87
CA TYR A 163 -15.24 24.44 -5.74
C TYR A 163 -14.18 23.55 -5.08
N TYR A 164 -14.36 23.23 -3.80
CA TYR A 164 -13.55 22.29 -3.03
C TYR A 164 -12.03 22.53 -3.02
N GLY A 165 -11.26 21.91 -3.93
CA GLY A 165 -9.78 21.83 -3.88
C GLY A 165 -9.12 22.39 -5.14
N GLY A 166 -8.16 23.31 -5.01
CA GLY A 166 -7.60 24.04 -6.16
C GLY A 166 -6.72 23.19 -7.04
N ALA A 167 -5.97 22.27 -6.43
CA ALA A 167 -5.18 21.25 -7.10
C ALA A 167 -5.74 19.83 -6.92
N ILE A 168 -6.35 19.51 -5.77
CA ILE A 168 -6.89 18.17 -5.49
C ILE A 168 -8.18 18.22 -4.65
N TYR A 169 -9.23 17.58 -5.15
CA TYR A 169 -10.40 17.16 -4.39
C TYR A 169 -10.32 15.65 -4.07
N ASN A 170 -10.24 15.28 -2.79
CA ASN A 170 -10.07 13.89 -2.36
C ASN A 170 -11.25 13.37 -1.52
N GLN A 171 -11.96 12.38 -2.08
CA GLN A 171 -12.94 11.54 -1.39
C GLN A 171 -12.35 10.17 -0.98
N GLY A 172 -11.31 9.71 -1.68
CA GLY A 172 -10.65 8.43 -1.45
C GLY A 172 -9.42 8.49 -0.53
N ILE A 173 -8.39 7.70 -0.84
CA ILE A 173 -7.11 7.73 -0.10
C ILE A 173 -6.10 8.57 -0.87
N LEU A 174 -5.57 9.62 -0.24
CA LEU A 174 -4.52 10.48 -0.77
C LEU A 174 -3.22 10.32 0.04
N ASN A 175 -2.13 9.98 -0.66
CA ASN A 175 -0.78 9.90 -0.12
C ASN A 175 0.15 10.81 -0.92
N ILE A 176 0.86 11.71 -0.25
CA ILE A 176 1.74 12.70 -0.87
C ILE A 176 3.13 12.60 -0.22
N ILE A 177 4.17 12.43 -1.03
CA ILE A 177 5.56 12.26 -0.60
C ILE A 177 6.46 13.21 -1.42
N ASN A 178 7.32 13.96 -0.74
CA ASN A 178 8.39 14.78 -1.33
C ASN A 178 7.93 15.67 -2.51
N SER A 179 6.73 16.24 -2.41
CA SER A 179 6.06 16.93 -3.53
C SER A 179 5.76 18.39 -3.19
N THR A 180 5.52 19.20 -4.21
CA THR A 180 5.34 20.66 -4.07
C THR A 180 3.97 21.12 -4.54
N PHE A 181 3.36 22.02 -3.78
CA PHE A 181 2.09 22.68 -4.09
C PHE A 181 2.30 24.19 -4.00
N THR A 182 2.31 24.87 -5.15
CA THR A 182 2.70 26.29 -5.26
C THR A 182 1.62 27.10 -5.97
N ASN A 183 1.19 28.20 -5.36
CA ASN A 183 0.19 29.15 -5.91
C ASN A 183 -1.17 28.53 -6.32
N ASN A 184 -1.56 27.36 -5.79
CA ASN A 184 -2.87 26.79 -6.11
C ASN A 184 -3.98 27.54 -5.34
N SER A 185 -5.14 27.75 -5.95
CA SER A 185 -6.20 28.53 -5.31
C SER A 185 -7.64 28.11 -5.62
N ILE A 186 -8.55 28.48 -4.73
CA ILE A 186 -10.00 28.43 -4.96
C ILE A 186 -10.41 29.82 -5.46
N ILE A 187 -11.13 29.88 -6.60
CA ILE A 187 -11.49 31.11 -7.36
C ILE A 187 -13.01 31.41 -7.45
N GLY A 188 -13.90 30.46 -7.13
CA GLY A 188 -15.36 30.63 -7.13
C GLY A 188 -16.03 30.53 -5.75
N ASP A 189 -17.19 31.18 -5.55
CA ASP A 189 -17.85 31.51 -4.26
C ASP A 189 -18.32 30.34 -3.35
N ASP A 190 -17.64 29.19 -3.33
CA ASP A 190 -17.93 28.07 -2.43
C ASP A 190 -17.69 28.43 -0.94
N SER A 191 -18.54 27.88 -0.08
CA SER A 191 -18.49 28.00 1.38
C SER A 191 -17.46 27.08 2.05
N THR A 192 -17.02 26.02 1.34
CA THR A 192 -16.13 24.96 1.84
C THR A 192 -14.94 24.73 0.91
N ALA A 193 -13.74 25.21 1.28
CA ALA A 193 -12.63 25.38 0.33
C ALA A 193 -11.22 25.06 0.89
N GLY A 194 -10.37 24.41 0.08
CA GLY A 194 -8.96 24.14 0.36
C GLY A 194 -8.08 24.61 -0.80
N GLY A 195 -7.25 25.64 -0.58
CA GLY A 195 -6.52 26.34 -1.66
C GLY A 195 -5.69 25.43 -2.56
N ALA A 196 -4.98 24.43 -1.99
CA ALA A 196 -4.41 23.33 -2.77
C ALA A 196 -5.26 22.05 -2.68
N ILE A 197 -5.59 21.60 -1.46
CA ILE A 197 -6.18 20.28 -1.22
C ILE A 197 -7.45 20.41 -0.38
N TYR A 198 -8.53 19.78 -0.83
CA TYR A 198 -9.75 19.54 -0.05
C TYR A 198 -9.95 18.03 0.13
N SER A 199 -9.96 17.52 1.36
CA SER A 199 -9.96 16.08 1.63
C SER A 199 -11.04 15.65 2.63
N VAL A 200 -12.10 15.03 2.12
CA VAL A 200 -13.08 14.28 2.94
C VAL A 200 -12.65 12.83 3.13
N GLY A 201 -11.87 12.29 2.19
CA GLY A 201 -11.17 11.01 2.30
C GLY A 201 -9.87 11.11 3.10
N LYS A 202 -9.20 9.97 3.37
CA LYS A 202 -7.99 9.91 4.21
C LYS A 202 -6.81 10.63 3.56
N LEU A 203 -6.14 11.51 4.31
CA LEU A 203 -4.97 12.27 3.86
C LEU A 203 -3.68 11.86 4.63
N ASN A 204 -2.60 11.58 3.90
CA ASN A 204 -1.26 11.38 4.44
C ASN A 204 -0.25 12.20 3.63
N VAL A 205 0.53 13.04 4.29
CA VAL A 205 1.50 13.95 3.65
C VAL A 205 2.85 13.86 4.37
N THR A 206 3.92 13.64 3.61
CA THR A 206 5.29 13.54 4.14
C THR A 206 6.29 14.31 3.29
N GLY A 207 7.25 15.00 3.90
CA GLY A 207 8.40 15.60 3.21
C GLY A 207 8.06 16.69 2.19
N SER A 208 6.85 17.27 2.26
CA SER A 208 6.24 18.05 1.17
C SER A 208 6.08 19.53 1.51
N ILE A 209 6.03 20.37 0.47
CA ILE A 209 6.08 21.84 0.61
C ILE A 209 4.83 22.49 -0.01
N PHE A 210 4.20 23.38 0.75
CA PHE A 210 3.02 24.14 0.36
C PHE A 210 3.35 25.64 0.45
N THR A 211 3.38 26.33 -0.70
CA THR A 211 3.82 27.73 -0.81
C THR A 211 2.78 28.58 -1.53
N ASN A 212 2.38 29.71 -0.92
CA ASN A 212 1.45 30.70 -1.49
C ASN A 212 0.07 30.15 -1.93
N ASN A 213 -0.38 28.99 -1.45
CA ASN A 213 -1.71 28.47 -1.81
C ASN A 213 -2.80 29.29 -1.09
N SER A 214 -3.96 29.52 -1.72
CA SER A 214 -4.94 30.48 -1.19
C SER A 214 -6.42 30.23 -1.47
N VAL A 215 -7.28 30.88 -0.67
CA VAL A 215 -8.73 31.00 -0.92
C VAL A 215 -9.10 32.48 -0.90
N SER A 216 -9.63 33.02 -2.00
CA SER A 216 -9.49 34.45 -2.33
C SER A 216 -10.65 35.40 -1.97
N TYR A 217 -11.73 34.94 -1.34
CA TYR A 217 -12.98 35.74 -1.15
C TYR A 217 -13.59 35.61 0.24
N SER A 218 -14.37 36.64 0.58
CA SER A 218 -14.89 37.00 1.91
C SER A 218 -15.97 36.10 2.49
N ASN A 219 -16.59 35.24 1.68
CA ASN A 219 -17.88 34.62 2.03
C ASN A 219 -17.75 33.18 2.56
N GLY A 220 -16.56 32.57 2.46
CA GLY A 220 -16.31 31.19 2.86
C GLY A 220 -16.11 31.04 4.37
N TYR A 221 -17.14 30.56 5.08
CA TYR A 221 -17.07 30.29 6.51
C TYR A 221 -16.08 29.18 6.89
N ASN A 222 -15.84 28.21 6.00
CA ASN A 222 -15.04 27.01 6.27
C ASN A 222 -13.96 26.83 5.18
N ASN A 223 -12.80 27.45 5.35
CA ASN A 223 -11.72 27.39 4.36
C ASN A 223 -10.34 27.15 4.98
N GLY A 224 -9.41 26.62 4.19
CA GLY A 224 -7.99 26.49 4.55
C GLY A 224 -7.09 26.81 3.35
N GLY A 225 -6.03 27.61 3.56
CA GLY A 225 -5.26 28.18 2.44
C GLY A 225 -4.39 27.18 1.70
N ALA A 226 -3.82 26.17 2.36
CA ALA A 226 -3.21 25.03 1.68
C ALA A 226 -4.11 23.79 1.72
N ILE A 227 -4.55 23.38 2.91
CA ILE A 227 -5.27 22.12 3.14
C ILE A 227 -6.55 22.38 3.92
N TYR A 228 -7.67 21.87 3.41
CA TYR A 228 -8.91 21.66 4.15
C TYR A 228 -9.16 20.16 4.29
N ALA A 229 -9.34 19.66 5.52
CA ALA A 229 -9.55 18.24 5.78
C ALA A 229 -10.72 17.99 6.74
N ILE A 230 -11.51 16.94 6.50
CA ILE A 230 -12.58 16.46 7.40
C ILE A 230 -12.21 15.12 8.05
N SER A 231 -11.19 14.43 7.53
CA SER A 231 -10.83 13.06 7.94
C SER A 231 -9.55 12.99 8.78
N ASN A 232 -9.24 11.78 9.27
CA ASN A 232 -7.96 11.45 9.87
C ASN A 232 -6.80 11.79 8.92
N THR A 233 -6.03 12.78 9.35
CA THR A 233 -5.00 13.46 8.56
C THR A 233 -3.65 13.31 9.25
N LEU A 234 -2.66 12.76 8.53
CA LEU A 234 -1.28 12.65 8.98
C LEU A 234 -0.39 13.60 8.17
N ILE A 235 0.32 14.50 8.84
CA ILE A 235 1.28 15.42 8.22
C ILE A 235 2.60 15.34 8.98
N LYS A 236 3.69 15.03 8.28
CA LYS A 236 5.02 14.84 8.87
C LYS A 236 6.12 15.44 7.99
N ASP A 237 7.16 16.04 8.56
CA ASP A 237 8.33 16.55 7.81
C ASP A 237 7.94 17.59 6.73
N CYS A 238 6.86 18.35 6.91
CA CYS A 238 6.28 19.22 5.90
C CYS A 238 6.52 20.71 6.17
N THR A 239 6.45 21.55 5.13
CA THR A 239 6.66 23.00 5.23
C THR A 239 5.53 23.78 4.57
N PHE A 240 4.95 24.74 5.29
CA PHE A 240 3.85 25.60 4.85
C PHE A 240 4.30 27.06 4.92
N ILE A 241 4.46 27.71 3.77
CA ILE A 241 4.96 29.09 3.61
C ILE A 241 3.91 29.98 2.95
N ASN A 242 3.59 31.13 3.55
CA ASN A 242 2.76 32.20 2.97
C ASN A 242 1.37 31.77 2.45
N ASN A 243 0.80 30.65 2.91
CA ASN A 243 -0.54 30.21 2.49
C ASN A 243 -1.61 31.10 3.18
N SER A 244 -2.74 31.34 2.52
CA SER A 244 -3.73 32.33 2.99
C SER A 244 -5.21 32.00 2.73
N ALA A 245 -6.06 32.23 3.73
CA ALA A 245 -7.52 32.06 3.65
C ALA A 245 -8.21 32.87 4.77
N ILE A 246 -9.55 32.88 4.87
CA ILE A 246 -10.23 33.55 6.02
C ILE A 246 -9.95 32.78 7.32
N ASN A 247 -10.04 31.46 7.22
CA ASN A 247 -9.74 30.51 8.28
C ASN A 247 -8.55 29.63 7.83
N GLY A 248 -7.81 29.03 8.76
CA GLY A 248 -6.89 27.94 8.47
C GLY A 248 -5.82 28.27 7.42
N GLY A 249 -5.09 29.39 7.60
CA GLY A 249 -4.24 29.98 6.57
C GLY A 249 -3.29 29.00 5.88
N ALA A 250 -2.70 28.05 6.62
CA ALA A 250 -2.18 26.82 6.03
C ALA A 250 -3.19 25.66 6.09
N ILE A 251 -3.67 25.28 7.28
CA ILE A 251 -4.51 24.10 7.48
C ILE A 251 -5.84 24.45 8.17
N TYR A 252 -6.94 23.95 7.63
CA TYR A 252 -8.23 23.84 8.32
C TYR A 252 -8.59 22.36 8.54
N VAL A 253 -9.00 22.00 9.76
CA VAL A 253 -9.51 20.66 10.09
C VAL A 253 -10.92 20.74 10.66
N SER A 254 -11.86 20.12 9.96
CA SER A 254 -13.28 20.08 10.29
C SER A 254 -13.68 18.85 11.09
N ASN A 255 -14.59 19.03 12.04
CA ASN A 255 -15.31 17.95 12.73
C ASN A 255 -16.77 17.78 12.27
N THR A 256 -17.17 18.42 11.16
CA THR A 256 -18.56 18.35 10.67
C THR A 256 -18.97 16.92 10.31
N PHE A 257 -19.98 16.40 11.01
CA PHE A 257 -20.58 15.10 10.70
C PHE A 257 -21.35 15.19 9.38
N THR A 258 -20.66 14.89 8.28
CA THR A 258 -21.35 14.60 7.01
C THR A 258 -22.22 13.36 7.24
N GLY A 259 -23.51 13.42 6.91
CA GLY A 259 -24.53 12.41 7.27
C GLY A 259 -24.32 10.97 6.76
N ASN A 260 -23.18 10.71 6.13
CA ASN A 260 -22.72 9.41 5.64
C ASN A 260 -21.95 8.59 6.70
N GLY A 261 -21.83 9.08 7.94
CA GLY A 261 -21.29 8.30 9.07
C GLY A 261 -19.77 8.32 9.23
N TYR A 262 -19.08 9.34 8.70
CA TYR A 262 -17.64 9.51 8.91
C TYR A 262 -17.33 9.95 10.35
N ALA A 263 -16.25 9.41 10.92
CA ALA A 263 -15.80 9.72 12.27
C ALA A 263 -15.03 11.06 12.33
N TYR A 264 -15.02 11.68 13.51
CA TYR A 264 -14.28 12.90 13.85
C TYR A 264 -12.86 12.92 13.28
N GLY A 265 -12.48 14.01 12.61
CA GLY A 265 -11.18 14.17 11.98
C GLY A 265 -10.07 14.38 13.01
N ILE A 266 -9.13 13.43 13.09
CA ILE A 266 -7.93 13.56 13.91
C ILE A 266 -6.77 14.07 13.06
N LEU A 267 -6.29 15.29 13.34
CA LEU A 267 -5.01 15.79 12.85
C LEU A 267 -3.86 15.22 13.70
N ASN A 268 -2.89 14.59 13.05
CA ASN A 268 -1.60 14.24 13.65
C ASN A 268 -0.51 14.94 12.86
N LEU A 269 0.11 15.94 13.48
CA LEU A 269 1.02 16.88 12.85
C LEU A 269 2.36 16.89 13.60
N THR A 270 3.43 16.51 12.91
CA THR A 270 4.75 16.31 13.53
C THR A 270 5.90 16.84 12.66
N ASN A 271 6.98 17.32 13.31
CA ASN A 271 8.22 17.76 12.66
C ASN A 271 8.01 18.69 11.44
N SER A 272 7.08 19.64 11.54
CA SER A 272 6.62 20.46 10.41
C SER A 272 6.72 21.96 10.71
N SER A 273 6.87 22.78 9.67
CA SER A 273 7.14 24.22 9.82
C SER A 273 6.08 25.08 9.13
N PHE A 274 5.53 26.03 9.88
CA PHE A 274 4.51 26.99 9.45
C PHE A 274 5.10 28.39 9.53
N ILE A 275 5.37 28.99 8.37
CA ILE A 275 6.12 30.23 8.23
C ILE A 275 5.28 31.26 7.48
N SER A 276 4.99 32.39 8.13
CA SER A 276 4.33 33.56 7.51
C SER A 276 2.98 33.32 6.83
N ASN A 277 2.28 32.23 7.17
CA ASN A 277 0.90 31.99 6.70
C ASN A 277 -0.06 33.02 7.32
N SER A 278 -1.18 33.31 6.68
CA SER A 278 -2.10 34.38 7.12
C SER A 278 -3.57 34.00 7.06
N ALA A 279 -4.34 34.47 8.04
CA ALA A 279 -5.80 34.32 8.08
C ALA A 279 -6.47 35.40 8.93
N ASN A 280 -7.80 35.40 9.01
CA ASN A 280 -8.52 36.08 10.10
C ASN A 280 -8.55 35.19 11.36
N ASN A 281 -8.79 33.89 11.16
CA ASN A 281 -8.80 32.86 12.21
C ASN A 281 -7.80 31.74 11.88
N GLY A 282 -6.87 31.40 12.78
CA GLY A 282 -6.06 30.18 12.63
C GLY A 282 -5.03 30.26 11.50
N ALA A 283 -4.06 31.17 11.57
CA ALA A 283 -3.18 31.44 10.42
C ALA A 283 -2.27 30.25 10.02
N ALA A 284 -1.72 29.53 10.98
CA ALA A 284 -1.13 28.22 10.69
C ALA A 284 -2.21 27.13 10.69
N ILE A 285 -3.00 27.02 11.78
CA ILE A 285 -4.02 25.98 11.92
C ILE A 285 -5.34 26.59 12.40
N TYR A 286 -6.44 26.20 11.75
CA TYR A 286 -7.79 26.27 12.31
C TYR A 286 -8.28 24.85 12.60
N ASN A 287 -8.75 24.63 13.82
CA ASN A 287 -9.22 23.34 14.28
C ASN A 287 -10.64 23.44 14.84
N SER A 288 -11.58 22.71 14.25
CA SER A 288 -12.72 22.16 15.00
C SER A 288 -12.56 20.67 15.29
N GLY A 289 -11.56 20.02 14.67
CA GLY A 289 -11.13 18.62 14.82
C GLY A 289 -10.59 18.22 16.19
N ILE A 290 -10.15 16.96 16.32
CA ILE A 290 -9.18 16.57 17.36
C ILE A 290 -7.79 16.80 16.77
N SER A 291 -6.85 17.38 17.53
CA SER A 291 -5.51 17.65 17.01
C SER A 291 -4.39 17.27 17.97
N ASN A 292 -3.35 16.65 17.42
CA ASN A 292 -2.09 16.34 18.08
C ASN A 292 -0.96 17.03 17.28
N VAL A 293 -0.35 18.06 17.86
CA VAL A 293 0.61 18.95 17.20
C VAL A 293 1.90 18.94 18.03
N LYS A 294 2.97 18.35 17.49
CA LYS A 294 4.25 18.22 18.20
C LYS A 294 5.47 18.48 17.34
N CYS A 295 6.56 18.91 17.98
CA CYS A 295 7.86 19.13 17.33
C CYS A 295 7.75 20.06 16.10
N CYS A 296 6.83 21.03 16.10
CA CYS A 296 6.60 21.93 14.97
C CYS A 296 7.13 23.36 15.21
N ASN A 297 7.45 24.07 14.13
CA ASN A 297 7.79 25.49 14.15
C ASN A 297 6.57 26.32 13.72
N PHE A 298 6.20 27.33 14.51
CA PHE A 298 5.19 28.33 14.19
C PHE A 298 5.82 29.72 14.22
N ILE A 299 6.23 30.21 13.04
CA ILE A 299 7.06 31.41 12.87
C ILE A 299 6.31 32.47 12.06
N SER A 300 6.12 33.66 12.64
CA SER A 300 5.63 34.87 11.95
C SER A 300 4.28 34.76 11.23
N ASN A 301 3.46 33.75 11.55
CA ASN A 301 2.10 33.59 11.03
C ASN A 301 1.18 34.70 11.59
N LYS A 302 0.12 35.05 10.83
CA LYS A 302 -0.65 36.29 11.08
C LYS A 302 -2.15 36.08 11.05
N ALA A 303 -2.80 36.10 12.21
CA ALA A 303 -4.26 36.14 12.33
C ALA A 303 -4.72 36.95 13.54
N ILE A 304 -5.90 37.56 13.38
CA ILE A 304 -6.64 38.32 14.39
C ILE A 304 -6.95 37.41 15.59
N PHE A 305 -7.36 36.18 15.31
CA PHE A 305 -7.68 35.17 16.30
C PHE A 305 -6.89 33.87 16.01
N GLY A 306 -5.91 33.54 16.83
CA GLY A 306 -5.16 32.29 16.72
C GLY A 306 -4.12 32.32 15.60
N SER A 307 -3.06 33.12 15.73
CA SER A 307 -1.99 33.18 14.73
C SER A 307 -1.18 31.88 14.65
N CYS A 308 -1.06 31.12 15.75
CA CYS A 308 -0.63 29.72 15.74
C CYS A 308 -1.84 28.78 15.55
N LEU A 309 -2.80 28.83 16.47
CA LEU A 309 -4.00 27.98 16.44
C LEU A 309 -5.27 28.78 16.78
N TYR A 310 -6.30 28.63 15.95
CA TYR A 310 -7.69 28.88 16.33
C TYR A 310 -8.38 27.54 16.61
N ASN A 311 -9.03 27.41 17.78
CA ASN A 311 -9.81 26.23 18.16
C ASN A 311 -11.29 26.62 18.31
N GLN A 312 -12.13 26.15 17.40
CA GLN A 312 -13.57 26.41 17.41
C GLN A 312 -14.26 25.62 18.52
N LYS A 313 -15.39 26.14 19.00
CA LYS A 313 -16.33 25.35 19.77
C LYS A 313 -16.97 24.30 18.86
N GLY A 314 -17.10 23.06 19.34
CA GLY A 314 -18.01 22.11 18.72
C GLY A 314 -19.43 22.67 18.78
N GLU A 315 -19.98 23.04 17.64
CA GLU A 315 -21.34 23.59 17.57
C GLU A 315 -22.36 22.50 17.88
N THR A 316 -23.44 22.86 18.57
CA THR A 316 -24.54 21.93 18.82
C THR A 316 -25.26 21.67 17.49
N ILE A 317 -25.01 20.51 16.88
CA ILE A 317 -25.63 20.13 15.61
C ILE A 317 -27.15 20.02 15.82
N TYR A 318 -27.90 20.97 15.24
CA TYR A 318 -29.36 20.99 15.27
C TYR A 318 -29.96 20.09 14.17
N GLU A 319 -29.68 18.79 14.27
CA GLU A 319 -30.47 17.77 13.56
C GLU A 319 -31.45 17.09 14.50
N SER A 320 -32.63 16.76 13.98
CA SER A 320 -33.66 16.07 14.74
C SER A 320 -33.22 14.66 15.12
N TYR A 321 -33.30 14.34 16.42
CA TYR A 321 -33.10 13.01 17.02
C TYR A 321 -31.68 12.55 17.43
N ALA A 322 -30.75 13.44 17.78
CA ALA A 322 -29.76 13.13 18.85
C ALA A 322 -29.08 14.36 19.48
N TYR A 323 -29.03 14.43 20.81
CA TYR A 323 -28.14 15.38 21.51
C TYR A 323 -26.75 14.75 21.71
N TYR A 324 -25.81 15.06 20.81
CA TYR A 324 -24.38 14.83 21.04
C TYR A 324 -23.65 16.16 21.18
N THR A 325 -23.50 16.64 22.41
CA THR A 325 -22.46 17.63 22.70
C THR A 325 -21.10 16.92 22.62
N ALA A 326 -20.20 17.42 21.79
CA ALA A 326 -18.84 16.89 21.65
C ALA A 326 -17.98 17.26 22.89
N ASN A 327 -18.29 16.62 24.01
CA ASN A 327 -17.56 16.74 25.27
C ASN A 327 -16.17 16.10 25.11
N GLY A 328 -15.14 16.91 24.86
CA GLY A 328 -13.76 16.42 24.70
C GLY A 328 -13.12 16.71 23.34
N ILE A 329 -13.37 17.88 22.73
CA ILE A 329 -12.54 18.38 21.63
C ILE A 329 -11.19 18.83 22.21
N THR A 330 -10.29 17.88 22.43
CA THR A 330 -8.93 18.16 22.92
C THR A 330 -8.01 18.47 21.75
N ALA A 331 -7.31 19.60 21.85
CA ALA A 331 -6.10 19.87 21.07
C ALA A 331 -4.90 19.73 21.99
N ASN A 332 -3.96 18.84 21.63
CA ASN A 332 -2.68 18.65 22.33
C ASN A 332 -1.59 19.30 21.48
N ILE A 333 -0.95 20.32 22.03
CA ILE A 333 0.02 21.18 21.34
C ILE A 333 1.24 21.23 22.25
N ASN A 334 2.19 20.32 22.09
CA ASN A 334 3.32 20.19 23.02
C ASN A 334 4.65 20.12 22.25
N PHE A 335 5.73 20.60 22.85
CA PHE A 335 7.07 20.59 22.25
C PHE A 335 7.14 21.31 20.90
N ASN A 336 6.38 22.40 20.73
CA ASN A 336 6.45 23.27 19.55
C ASN A 336 7.23 24.56 19.88
N ARG A 337 7.88 25.12 18.86
CA ARG A 337 8.53 26.44 18.91
C ARG A 337 7.60 27.48 18.28
N ILE A 338 7.23 28.49 19.06
CA ILE A 338 6.22 29.48 18.70
C ILE A 338 6.85 30.87 18.81
N MET A 339 7.09 31.55 17.68
CA MET A 339 7.88 32.79 17.64
C MET A 339 7.29 33.83 16.67
N GLY A 340 7.13 35.08 17.14
CA GLY A 340 6.87 36.25 16.30
C GLY A 340 5.53 36.28 15.54
N ASN A 341 4.56 35.43 15.91
CA ASN A 341 3.25 35.36 15.28
C ASN A 341 2.36 36.52 15.76
N ALA A 342 1.79 37.32 14.84
CA ALA A 342 1.08 38.58 15.15
C ALA A 342 0.26 39.09 13.94
N PRO A 343 -0.76 39.96 14.11
CA PRO A 343 -1.25 40.58 15.35
C PRO A 343 -2.57 39.97 15.83
N GLY A 344 -2.62 39.57 17.10
CA GLY A 344 -3.78 38.90 17.69
C GLY A 344 -3.33 37.80 18.66
N ASN A 345 -4.30 37.08 19.22
CA ASN A 345 -4.00 35.94 20.09
C ASN A 345 -3.22 34.87 19.32
N ILE A 346 -2.16 34.32 19.91
CA ILE A 346 -1.35 33.23 19.34
C ILE A 346 -2.14 31.93 19.38
N ILE A 347 -2.76 31.61 20.52
CA ILE A 347 -3.77 30.56 20.63
C ILE A 347 -5.09 31.21 21.01
N TYR A 348 -6.13 30.99 20.20
CA TYR A 348 -7.49 31.44 20.47
C TYR A 348 -8.40 30.22 20.62
N ASN A 349 -8.90 29.99 21.83
CA ASN A 349 -9.80 28.89 22.13
C ASN A 349 -11.24 29.38 22.40
N ASN A 350 -12.19 28.88 21.63
CA ASN A 350 -13.63 29.04 21.86
C ASN A 350 -14.29 27.71 22.31
N GLY A 351 -13.53 26.61 22.30
CA GLY A 351 -14.01 25.24 22.53
C GLY A 351 -13.69 24.64 23.90
N SER A 352 -13.50 23.32 23.91
CA SER A 352 -13.06 22.56 25.10
C SER A 352 -11.58 22.84 25.43
N THR A 353 -11.08 22.30 26.54
CA THR A 353 -9.70 22.53 27.01
C THR A 353 -8.66 22.17 25.94
N ILE A 354 -7.70 23.08 25.73
CA ILE A 354 -6.47 22.82 24.98
C ILE A 354 -5.36 22.53 25.99
N ASP A 355 -4.55 21.50 25.73
CA ASP A 355 -3.22 21.36 26.34
C ASP A 355 -2.20 22.03 25.41
N ALA A 356 -1.68 23.18 25.83
CA ALA A 356 -0.58 23.90 25.20
C ALA A 356 0.65 23.99 26.13
N SER A 357 0.77 23.05 27.07
CA SER A 357 1.94 22.90 27.94
C SER A 357 3.17 22.46 27.15
N LEU A 358 4.36 22.64 27.74
CA LEU A 358 5.64 22.20 27.18
C LEU A 358 5.97 22.74 25.77
N ASN A 359 5.43 23.89 25.39
CA ASN A 359 5.90 24.66 24.22
C ASN A 359 6.99 25.66 24.62
N TRP A 360 7.81 26.06 23.65
CA TRP A 360 8.74 27.17 23.75
C TRP A 360 8.17 28.39 23.03
N TRP A 361 7.99 29.49 23.78
CA TRP A 361 7.29 30.69 23.33
C TRP A 361 8.24 31.82 22.90
N GLY A 362 9.52 31.51 22.69
CA GLY A 362 10.57 32.49 22.38
C GLY A 362 11.07 33.31 23.58
N SER A 363 10.48 33.12 24.77
CA SER A 363 10.92 33.67 26.07
C SER A 363 10.69 32.65 27.19
N ASN A 364 11.44 32.81 28.29
CA ASN A 364 11.22 32.16 29.58
C ASN A 364 10.02 32.76 30.33
N ASP A 365 9.58 33.96 29.97
CA ASP A 365 8.44 34.63 30.61
C ASP A 365 7.13 33.84 30.46
N TYR A 366 6.17 34.09 31.34
CA TYR A 366 4.86 33.43 31.29
C TYR A 366 4.07 33.88 30.04
N PRO A 367 3.64 32.97 29.15
CA PRO A 367 3.17 33.33 27.80
C PRO A 367 1.72 33.87 27.75
N SER A 368 1.21 34.45 28.83
CA SER A 368 -0.22 34.76 29.01
C SER A 368 -0.77 35.90 28.14
N GLU A 369 0.06 36.84 27.68
CA GLU A 369 -0.44 38.10 27.07
C GLU A 369 -1.13 37.92 25.71
N ASN A 370 -1.03 36.74 25.08
CA ASN A 370 -1.56 36.48 23.73
C ASN A 370 -2.36 35.17 23.65
N ILE A 371 -3.03 34.76 24.73
CA ILE A 371 -3.77 33.49 24.79
C ILE A 371 -5.20 33.74 25.30
N TYR A 372 -6.19 33.21 24.57
CA TYR A 372 -7.61 33.40 24.87
C TYR A 372 -8.34 32.06 25.08
N GLY A 373 -9.24 32.04 26.07
CA GLY A 373 -10.10 30.90 26.39
C GLY A 373 -9.43 29.89 27.33
N ASN A 374 -10.02 28.69 27.42
CA ASN A 374 -9.57 27.65 28.34
C ASN A 374 -8.38 26.87 27.74
N VAL A 375 -7.17 27.37 27.96
CA VAL A 375 -5.92 26.79 27.45
C VAL A 375 -5.00 26.55 28.65
N ASP A 376 -4.63 25.29 28.90
CA ASP A 376 -3.54 25.00 29.84
C ASP A 376 -2.20 25.28 29.16
N ILE A 377 -1.35 26.05 29.81
CA ILE A 377 -0.05 26.52 29.31
C ILE A 377 1.07 26.21 30.30
N ALA A 378 0.76 25.53 31.41
CA ALA A 378 1.68 25.33 32.52
C ALA A 378 1.98 23.83 32.74
N PRO A 379 3.25 23.43 32.89
CA PRO A 379 4.45 24.24 32.73
C PRO A 379 4.78 24.43 31.23
N TRP A 380 5.45 25.53 30.88
CA TRP A 380 6.00 25.77 29.54
C TRP A 380 7.50 25.44 29.53
N LEU A 381 8.10 25.20 28.37
CA LEU A 381 9.55 25.00 28.28
C LEU A 381 10.27 26.33 28.48
N VAL A 382 11.42 26.28 29.15
CA VAL A 382 12.28 27.44 29.41
C VAL A 382 13.70 27.16 28.93
N MET A 383 14.35 28.19 28.41
CA MET A 383 15.78 28.19 28.17
C MET A 383 16.51 28.21 29.51
N THR A 384 17.51 27.34 29.65
CA THR A 384 18.50 27.41 30.72
C THR A 384 19.89 27.52 30.10
N VAL A 385 20.80 28.19 30.79
CA VAL A 385 22.23 28.24 30.42
C VAL A 385 23.01 27.69 31.61
N THR A 386 23.75 26.61 31.38
CA THR A 386 24.65 26.04 32.38
C THR A 386 26.07 26.04 31.84
N VAL A 387 27.02 26.54 32.65
CA VAL A 387 28.44 26.56 32.32
C VAL A 387 29.16 25.57 33.22
N THR A 388 29.50 24.39 32.69
CA THR A 388 30.18 23.36 33.46
C THR A 388 31.69 23.62 33.48
N ALA A 389 32.22 23.98 34.65
CA ALA A 389 33.65 24.15 34.87
C ALA A 389 34.38 22.80 34.74
N ASN A 390 35.23 22.65 33.73
CA ASN A 390 35.98 21.41 33.54
C ASN A 390 37.42 21.55 34.07
N ASN A 391 37.61 21.23 35.35
CA ASN A 391 38.88 21.37 36.08
C ASN A 391 40.03 20.45 35.56
N LYS A 392 39.84 19.77 34.43
CA LYS A 392 40.85 18.96 33.74
C LYS A 392 41.67 19.79 32.74
N ASN A 393 42.27 20.88 33.21
CA ASN A 393 43.43 21.61 32.63
C ASN A 393 43.37 22.03 31.13
N SER A 394 42.32 21.74 30.38
CA SER A 394 42.43 21.64 28.91
C SER A 394 41.13 21.39 28.14
N ASP A 395 40.24 20.56 28.67
CA ASP A 395 38.88 20.42 28.14
C ASP A 395 38.17 21.77 28.24
N ASN A 396 37.47 22.21 27.18
CA ASN A 396 36.68 23.44 27.25
C ASN A 396 35.64 23.32 28.38
N SER A 397 35.37 24.42 29.08
CA SER A 397 34.15 24.52 29.87
C SER A 397 32.96 24.52 28.90
N THR A 398 31.95 23.69 29.16
CA THR A 398 30.81 23.55 28.24
C THR A 398 29.70 24.51 28.63
N ILE A 399 29.27 25.35 27.68
CA ILE A 399 28.04 26.13 27.76
C ILE A 399 26.93 25.26 27.18
N LYS A 400 26.12 24.63 28.03
CA LYS A 400 24.89 23.98 27.59
C LYS A 400 23.77 25.01 27.62
N ALA A 401 23.25 25.36 26.44
CA ALA A 401 21.99 26.06 26.28
C ALA A 401 20.90 25.00 26.09
N ASP A 402 19.95 24.92 27.01
CA ASP A 402 19.04 23.77 27.11
C ASP A 402 17.58 24.20 27.20
N LEU A 403 16.74 23.64 26.33
CA LEU A 403 15.31 23.85 26.27
C LEU A 403 14.52 22.61 26.75
N LEU A 404 15.20 21.63 27.34
CA LEU A 404 14.61 20.41 27.91
C LEU A 404 14.08 20.58 29.34
N TYR A 405 14.18 21.78 29.91
CA TYR A 405 13.63 22.11 31.22
C TYR A 405 12.31 22.86 31.08
N ASP A 406 11.36 22.57 31.97
CA ASP A 406 10.13 23.35 32.08
C ASP A 406 10.20 24.43 33.17
N SER A 407 9.20 25.30 33.22
CA SER A 407 9.13 26.42 34.18
C SER A 407 8.99 26.01 35.64
N SER A 408 8.81 24.71 35.95
CA SER A 408 8.93 24.14 37.29
C SER A 408 10.32 23.53 37.55
N ASN A 409 11.30 23.81 36.69
CA ASN A 409 12.67 23.27 36.69
C ASN A 409 12.71 21.72 36.58
N LYS A 410 11.68 21.10 35.99
CA LYS A 410 11.65 19.66 35.71
C LYS A 410 12.24 19.40 34.33
N TYR A 411 13.12 18.40 34.26
CA TYR A 411 13.74 17.92 33.02
C TYR A 411 12.82 16.97 32.25
N HIS A 412 12.81 17.11 30.92
CA HIS A 412 12.10 16.24 29.98
C HIS A 412 13.11 15.50 29.08
N ASN A 413 12.87 14.21 28.86
CA ASN A 413 13.78 13.37 28.10
C ASN A 413 13.49 13.48 26.59
N PRO A 414 14.43 13.96 25.75
CA PRO A 414 14.20 14.13 24.31
C PRO A 414 13.97 12.82 23.55
N SER A 415 14.25 11.66 24.15
CA SER A 415 13.87 10.37 23.53
C SER A 415 12.35 10.07 23.59
N ILE A 416 11.53 11.01 24.07
CA ILE A 416 10.06 10.92 24.10
C ILE A 416 9.48 11.93 23.09
N ASP A 417 9.71 13.22 23.34
CA ASP A 417 9.39 14.35 22.47
C ASP A 417 10.42 15.48 22.77
N HIS A 418 10.67 16.36 21.80
CA HIS A 418 11.50 17.55 21.98
C HIS A 418 11.11 18.66 21.00
N LEU A 419 11.57 19.89 21.26
CA LEU A 419 11.45 20.99 20.30
C LEU A 419 12.14 20.65 18.97
N PRO A 420 11.72 21.25 17.83
CA PRO A 420 12.40 21.08 16.55
C PRO A 420 13.93 21.21 16.66
N ASP A 421 14.66 20.37 15.95
CA ASP A 421 16.10 20.55 15.77
C ASP A 421 16.38 21.70 14.80
N GLY A 422 17.58 22.29 14.88
CA GLY A 422 17.96 23.43 14.03
C GLY A 422 17.54 24.81 14.57
N ILE A 423 17.11 24.94 15.83
CA ILE A 423 16.84 26.24 16.45
C ILE A 423 18.17 26.97 16.66
N GLN A 424 18.30 28.20 16.18
CA GLN A 424 19.56 28.93 16.26
C GLN A 424 19.87 29.35 17.71
N VAL A 425 21.09 29.06 18.15
CA VAL A 425 21.65 29.41 19.45
C VAL A 425 22.89 30.26 19.24
N ASN A 426 22.91 31.48 19.77
CA ASN A 426 24.03 32.42 19.66
C ASN A 426 24.62 32.73 21.03
N SER A 427 25.93 32.52 21.23
CA SER A 427 26.57 32.71 22.54
C SER A 427 27.81 33.61 22.43
N SER A 428 27.94 34.57 23.36
CA SER A 428 29.09 35.47 23.50
C SER A 428 29.66 35.44 24.92
N THR A 429 30.92 35.89 25.07
CA THR A 429 31.62 35.97 26.36
C THR A 429 32.40 37.28 26.48
N THR A 430 32.61 37.75 27.72
CA THR A 430 33.53 38.85 28.01
C THR A 430 35.00 38.41 28.17
N LEU A 431 35.27 37.10 28.28
CA LEU A 431 36.61 36.55 28.44
C LEU A 431 36.71 35.16 27.78
N GLY A 432 37.76 34.94 26.98
CA GLY A 432 37.90 33.76 26.14
C GLY A 432 37.15 33.87 24.80
N ASN A 433 36.95 32.73 24.14
CA ASN A 433 36.24 32.59 22.87
C ASN A 433 35.28 31.39 22.93
N ILE A 434 34.11 31.51 22.32
CA ILE A 434 33.14 30.41 22.25
C ILE A 434 33.20 29.78 20.87
N ASN A 435 33.61 28.51 20.81
CA ASN A 435 33.35 27.68 19.63
C ASN A 435 31.89 27.20 19.71
N GLN A 436 31.02 28.00 19.12
CA GLN A 436 29.56 27.82 19.12
C GLN A 436 29.16 26.56 18.35
N ILE A 437 28.22 25.79 18.89
CA ILE A 437 27.36 24.92 18.08
C ILE A 437 26.09 25.73 17.82
N PRO A 438 25.92 26.31 16.61
CA PRO A 438 24.93 27.36 16.38
C PRO A 438 23.47 26.88 16.34
N TYR A 439 23.21 25.59 16.55
CA TYR A 439 21.88 24.99 16.43
C TYR A 439 21.60 23.98 17.55
N THR A 440 20.33 23.81 17.91
CA THR A 440 19.87 22.72 18.78
C THR A 440 19.86 21.38 18.07
N VAL A 441 20.16 20.32 18.83
CA VAL A 441 19.94 18.91 18.47
C VAL A 441 19.37 18.21 19.70
N ASN A 442 18.27 17.46 19.55
CA ASN A 442 17.51 16.86 20.65
C ASN A 442 17.15 17.87 21.77
N GLY A 443 16.78 19.10 21.40
CA GLY A 443 16.36 20.15 22.35
C GLY A 443 17.47 20.90 23.11
N SER A 444 18.76 20.61 22.90
CA SER A 444 19.88 21.37 23.50
C SER A 444 20.93 21.78 22.46
N SER A 445 21.73 22.81 22.78
CA SER A 445 23.05 23.04 22.17
C SER A 445 24.13 22.97 23.25
N ILE A 446 25.30 22.42 22.90
CA ILE A 446 26.49 22.39 23.76
C ILE A 446 27.61 23.14 23.03
N SER A 447 27.79 24.41 23.39
CA SER A 447 28.88 25.25 22.86
C SER A 447 30.12 25.15 23.74
N ASN A 448 31.30 25.23 23.14
CA ASN A 448 32.57 25.09 23.84
C ASN A 448 33.14 26.47 24.21
N LEU A 449 33.18 26.82 25.50
CA LEU A 449 33.93 27.98 25.99
C LEU A 449 35.41 27.61 26.10
N ASN A 450 36.20 27.99 25.10
CA ASN A 450 37.63 28.08 25.28
C ASN A 450 37.91 29.38 26.04
N THR A 451 38.20 29.28 27.33
CA THR A 451 38.47 30.42 28.20
C THR A 451 39.68 31.25 27.78
N GLY A 452 40.50 30.73 26.85
CA GLY A 452 41.81 31.26 26.57
C GLY A 452 42.76 30.96 27.72
N LEU A 453 43.89 31.66 27.71
CA LEU A 453 45.05 31.31 28.54
C LEU A 453 45.10 32.10 29.86
N GLU A 454 44.07 32.92 30.13
CA GLU A 454 43.98 33.89 31.23
C GLU A 454 42.85 33.51 32.21
N ALA A 455 43.17 33.51 33.51
CA ALA A 455 42.19 33.36 34.58
C ALA A 455 41.50 34.70 34.88
N GLY A 456 40.25 34.68 35.35
CA GLY A 456 39.49 35.92 35.59
C GLY A 456 38.00 35.71 35.87
N LEU A 457 37.17 36.67 35.48
CA LEU A 457 35.71 36.54 35.52
C LEU A 457 35.13 36.76 34.12
N ALA A 458 34.25 35.85 33.70
CA ALA A 458 33.64 35.81 32.38
C ALA A 458 32.11 35.86 32.51
N TYR A 459 31.46 36.85 31.90
CA TYR A 459 30.02 36.80 31.68
C TYR A 459 29.77 36.06 30.37
N ILE A 460 29.00 34.98 30.44
CA ILE A 460 28.51 34.24 29.28
C ILE A 460 27.09 34.71 28.98
N THR A 461 26.87 35.29 27.81
CA THR A 461 25.54 35.68 27.33
C THR A 461 25.13 34.73 26.23
N THR A 462 23.93 34.13 26.31
CA THR A 462 23.39 33.29 25.23
C THR A 462 21.99 33.76 24.85
N ILE A 463 21.71 33.71 23.55
CA ILE A 463 20.47 34.16 22.92
C ILE A 463 19.87 32.99 22.14
N ILE A 464 18.59 32.69 22.39
CA ILE A 464 17.76 31.80 21.59
C ILE A 464 16.46 32.54 21.29
N ASP A 465 16.10 32.65 20.02
CA ASP A 465 14.95 33.43 19.57
C ASP A 465 14.99 34.86 20.13
N ASN A 466 14.05 35.25 20.98
CA ASN A 466 14.04 36.56 21.65
C ASN A 466 14.59 36.50 23.09
N GLN A 467 14.81 35.31 23.65
CA GLN A 467 15.34 35.16 25.00
C GLN A 467 16.84 35.47 25.01
N THR A 468 17.26 36.30 25.97
CA THR A 468 18.67 36.45 26.34
C THR A 468 18.85 36.01 27.78
N LEU A 469 19.86 35.18 28.06
CA LEU A 469 20.27 34.82 29.42
C LEU A 469 21.76 35.08 29.61
N GLN A 470 22.13 35.48 30.82
CA GLN A 470 23.52 35.70 31.21
C GLN A 470 23.89 34.87 32.44
N THR A 471 25.11 34.34 32.46
CA THR A 471 25.64 33.52 33.56
C THR A 471 27.09 33.89 33.83
N LEU A 472 27.46 34.01 35.10
CA LEU A 472 28.84 34.30 35.53
C LEU A 472 29.65 33.00 35.60
N TYR A 473 30.88 33.04 35.09
CA TYR A 473 31.83 31.94 35.10
C TYR A 473 33.23 32.44 35.50
N HIS A 474 34.04 31.57 36.11
CA HIS A 474 35.41 31.85 36.56
C HIS A 474 36.35 30.82 35.92
N PRO A 475 37.13 31.18 34.89
CA PRO A 475 38.23 30.36 34.41
C PRO A 475 39.33 30.27 35.47
N THR A 476 39.76 29.04 35.75
CA THR A 476 41.03 28.78 36.45
C THR A 476 42.16 28.62 35.43
N GLY A 477 43.43 28.76 35.85
CA GLY A 477 44.60 28.43 35.01
C GLY A 477 44.57 27.02 34.38
N GLY A 478 45.30 26.84 33.26
CA GLY A 478 45.27 25.63 32.42
C GLY A 478 46.65 25.08 32.00
N LEU A 479 46.69 24.36 30.87
CA LEU A 479 47.90 23.78 30.25
C LEU A 479 48.43 24.69 29.12
N TYR A 480 49.76 24.75 28.95
CA TYR A 480 50.42 25.73 28.08
C TYR A 480 51.69 25.22 27.40
N ASN A 481 51.87 25.51 26.10
CA ASN A 481 53.13 25.30 25.38
C ASN A 481 54.14 26.45 25.45
N SER A 482 53.85 27.48 26.25
CA SER A 482 54.60 28.73 26.21
C SER A 482 54.37 29.56 27.47
N THR A 483 55.44 30.18 28.00
CA THR A 483 55.44 31.04 29.19
C THR A 483 54.30 32.06 29.18
N LYS A 484 53.64 32.25 30.32
CA LYS A 484 52.48 33.14 30.49
C LYS A 484 52.77 34.30 31.45
N THR A 485 52.01 35.36 31.27
CA THR A 485 51.99 36.56 32.12
C THR A 485 50.56 36.75 32.61
N ILE A 486 50.34 36.66 33.91
CA ILE A 486 49.01 36.63 34.52
C ILE A 486 48.66 38.00 35.08
N ILE A 487 47.49 38.52 34.69
CA ILE A 487 46.95 39.79 35.16
C ILE A 487 45.70 39.51 36.00
N LEU A 488 45.82 39.63 37.33
CA LEU A 488 44.66 39.51 38.22
C LEU A 488 43.85 40.81 38.18
N ASN A 489 42.72 40.78 37.48
CA ASN A 489 41.86 41.94 37.23
C ASN A 489 40.60 41.91 38.10
N MET A 490 40.13 43.09 38.51
CA MET A 490 39.29 43.28 39.71
C MET A 490 37.93 43.94 39.45
N GLY A 491 37.79 44.68 38.34
CA GLY A 491 36.64 45.54 38.05
C GLY A 491 36.39 46.72 39.03
N THR A 492 37.03 46.71 40.21
CA THR A 492 36.82 47.63 41.34
C THR A 492 38.14 47.88 42.09
N THR A 493 38.14 48.85 43.01
CA THR A 493 39.34 49.38 43.70
C THR A 493 39.79 48.59 44.95
N GLY A 494 39.67 47.27 44.93
CA GLY A 494 40.07 46.41 46.05
C GLY A 494 41.58 46.08 46.12
N ILE A 495 41.97 45.19 47.03
CA ILE A 495 43.34 44.66 47.20
C ILE A 495 43.35 43.13 47.02
N ILE A 496 44.37 42.58 46.36
CA ILE A 496 44.57 41.13 46.21
C ILE A 496 45.82 40.66 46.97
N TYR A 497 45.70 39.53 47.66
CA TYR A 497 46.80 38.76 48.25
C TYR A 497 46.91 37.38 47.61
N TYR A 498 48.14 36.91 47.30
CA TYR A 498 48.36 35.67 46.56
C TYR A 498 49.59 34.84 47.01
N THR A 499 49.58 33.56 46.62
CA THR A 499 50.66 32.55 46.77
C THR A 499 50.83 31.78 45.45
N LYS A 500 52.03 31.28 45.12
CA LYS A 500 52.33 30.54 43.85
C LYS A 500 52.56 29.04 44.03
N ASP A 501 52.60 28.57 45.27
CA ASP A 501 52.89 27.18 45.67
C ASP A 501 51.62 26.38 46.05
N GLY A 502 50.45 27.01 45.98
CA GLY A 502 49.17 26.41 46.40
C GLY A 502 48.88 26.48 47.91
N THR A 503 49.71 27.14 48.72
CA THR A 503 49.37 27.47 50.12
C THR A 503 48.21 28.47 50.18
N ILE A 504 47.44 28.50 51.27
CA ILE A 504 46.30 29.43 51.39
C ILE A 504 46.82 30.86 51.64
N PRO A 505 46.46 31.85 50.81
CA PRO A 505 46.88 33.24 50.99
C PRO A 505 46.27 33.86 52.25
N THR A 506 47.00 34.79 52.87
CA THR A 506 46.61 35.57 54.05
C THR A 506 46.98 37.04 53.83
N PHE A 507 46.63 37.92 54.77
CA PHE A 507 47.05 39.34 54.74
C PHE A 507 48.58 39.55 54.82
N ASN A 508 49.36 38.50 55.14
CA ASN A 508 50.82 38.49 55.13
C ASN A 508 51.42 37.90 53.84
N SER A 509 50.61 37.41 52.91
CA SER A 509 51.05 36.87 51.63
C SER A 509 51.43 37.97 50.63
N ASN A 510 51.96 37.61 49.46
CA ASN A 510 52.37 38.61 48.48
C ASN A 510 51.16 39.40 47.98
N ARG A 511 51.22 40.73 48.03
CA ARG A 511 50.20 41.61 47.45
C ARG A 511 50.41 41.71 45.94
N TYR A 512 49.36 41.53 45.16
CA TYR A 512 49.42 41.76 43.70
C TYR A 512 49.54 43.25 43.39
N VAL A 513 50.59 43.63 42.65
CA VAL A 513 50.88 45.01 42.24
C VAL A 513 51.41 45.12 40.80
N ASN A 514 51.85 44.00 40.21
CA ASN A 514 52.39 43.89 38.85
C ASN A 514 52.02 42.50 38.29
N PRO A 515 51.92 42.32 36.96
CA PRO A 515 51.63 41.02 36.34
C PRO A 515 52.62 39.92 36.73
N LEU A 516 52.13 38.68 36.84
CA LEU A 516 52.90 37.54 37.33
C LEU A 516 53.37 36.65 36.17
N ILE A 517 54.68 36.55 35.94
CA ILE A 517 55.23 35.60 34.96
C ILE A 517 55.22 34.17 35.55
N ILE A 518 54.85 33.18 34.72
CA ILE A 518 54.80 31.74 35.00
C ILE A 518 55.31 30.97 33.77
N SER A 519 56.34 30.13 33.94
CA SER A 519 56.98 29.34 32.86
C SER A 519 57.08 27.84 33.15
N THR A 520 56.60 27.40 34.32
CA THR A 520 56.60 26.01 34.79
C THR A 520 55.35 25.73 35.62
N ASN A 521 55.03 24.46 35.88
CA ASN A 521 53.85 24.05 36.63
C ASN A 521 53.76 24.78 37.99
N THR A 522 52.65 25.49 38.24
CA THR A 522 52.50 26.47 39.33
C THR A 522 51.05 26.48 39.83
N THR A 523 50.82 26.61 41.14
CA THR A 523 49.46 26.71 41.72
C THR A 523 49.26 28.07 42.36
N LEU A 524 48.58 28.98 41.67
CA LEU A 524 48.30 30.33 42.17
C LEU A 524 47.03 30.27 43.03
N LYS A 525 47.09 30.76 44.27
CA LYS A 525 45.88 31.03 45.05
C LYS A 525 45.82 32.49 45.41
N TYR A 526 44.63 33.08 45.37
CA TYR A 526 44.44 34.48 45.72
C TYR A 526 43.06 34.75 46.32
N PHE A 527 42.93 35.88 47.02
CA PHE A 527 41.63 36.42 47.43
C PHE A 527 41.63 37.95 47.32
N ILE A 528 40.43 38.50 47.25
CA ILE A 528 40.12 39.91 47.05
C ILE A 528 39.59 40.47 48.36
N ILE A 529 40.02 41.68 48.73
CA ILE A 529 39.36 42.53 49.73
C ILE A 529 38.75 43.72 48.98
N ASP A 530 37.46 43.98 49.17
CA ASP A 530 36.80 45.17 48.62
C ASP A 530 37.13 46.46 49.41
N PRO A 531 36.77 47.66 48.92
CA PRO A 531 37.03 48.92 49.63
C PRO A 531 36.31 49.08 50.98
N THR A 532 35.35 48.21 51.30
CA THR A 532 34.61 48.20 52.58
C THR A 532 35.09 47.09 53.54
N GLY A 533 36.09 46.30 53.15
CA GLY A 533 36.78 45.32 54.00
C GLY A 533 36.25 43.89 53.90
N ASN A 534 35.33 43.59 52.97
CA ASN A 534 34.80 42.24 52.77
C ASN A 534 35.77 41.39 51.95
N ASN A 535 35.95 40.13 52.36
CA ASN A 535 36.77 39.17 51.61
C ASN A 535 35.92 38.41 50.58
N SER A 536 36.48 38.17 49.40
CA SER A 536 35.98 37.13 48.48
C SER A 536 36.23 35.72 49.03
N PRO A 537 35.62 34.68 48.42
CA PRO A 537 36.15 33.33 48.48
C PRO A 537 37.63 33.27 48.04
N ILE A 538 38.35 32.21 48.43
CA ILE A 538 39.68 31.92 47.91
C ILE A 538 39.55 31.38 46.48
N TYR A 539 40.12 32.08 45.51
CA TYR A 539 40.28 31.63 44.13
C TYR A 539 41.55 30.76 43.99
N THR A 540 41.58 29.84 43.03
CA THR A 540 42.69 28.88 42.85
C THR A 540 42.87 28.52 41.38
N ASP A 541 44.00 28.92 40.81
CA ASP A 541 44.43 28.59 39.44
C ASP A 541 45.54 27.55 39.44
N ILE A 542 45.56 26.67 38.43
CA ILE A 542 46.59 25.62 38.29
C ILE A 542 47.20 25.71 36.89
N TYR A 543 48.42 26.24 36.81
CA TYR A 543 49.18 26.37 35.56
C TYR A 543 50.01 25.10 35.33
N LYS A 544 50.01 24.56 34.12
CA LYS A 544 50.82 23.41 33.69
C LYS A 544 51.41 23.62 32.30
N PHE A 545 52.44 22.87 31.94
CA PHE A 545 53.13 23.01 30.66
C PHE A 545 53.33 21.70 29.91
N ASP A 546 53.15 21.74 28.58
CA ASP A 546 53.43 20.65 27.62
C ASP A 546 53.81 21.23 26.25
N PHE A 547 54.81 20.64 25.59
CA PHE A 547 55.48 21.20 24.41
C PHE A 547 55.51 20.23 23.20
N ILE A 548 54.80 19.10 23.28
CA ILE A 548 54.81 18.05 22.25
C ILE A 548 53.62 18.22 21.30
N SER A 549 53.86 18.13 19.99
CA SER A 549 52.77 18.20 18.99
C SER A 549 52.02 16.87 18.84
N PRO A 550 50.68 16.90 18.72
CA PRO A 550 49.87 15.71 18.53
C PRO A 550 49.92 15.17 17.10
N THR A 551 49.28 14.01 16.91
CA THR A 551 49.04 13.35 15.62
C THR A 551 47.57 13.03 15.46
N ALA A 552 47.08 13.02 14.22
CA ALA A 552 45.69 12.68 13.90
C ALA A 552 45.57 11.63 12.78
N SER A 553 44.41 11.00 12.69
CA SER A 553 44.05 10.02 11.65
C SER A 553 42.54 9.95 11.43
N ALA A 554 42.14 9.41 10.29
CA ALA A 554 40.75 9.03 10.01
C ALA A 554 40.55 7.51 10.18
N ASN A 555 39.35 7.08 10.57
CA ASN A 555 38.96 5.66 10.62
C ASN A 555 38.90 4.98 9.24
N SER A 556 38.83 5.78 8.18
CA SER A 556 38.71 5.38 6.80
C SER A 556 39.41 6.41 5.93
N THR A 557 40.34 5.96 5.09
CA THR A 557 40.99 6.80 4.08
C THR A 557 39.98 7.30 3.05
N GLY A 558 40.33 8.33 2.29
CA GLY A 558 39.60 8.77 1.11
C GLY A 558 39.46 7.68 0.04
N GLY A 559 38.44 7.79 -0.80
CA GLY A 559 38.11 6.80 -1.82
C GLY A 559 36.79 7.06 -2.57
N LEU A 560 36.49 6.15 -3.50
CA LEU A 560 35.22 6.07 -4.23
C LEU A 560 34.24 5.17 -3.49
N TYR A 561 33.00 5.63 -3.28
CA TYR A 561 32.00 4.91 -2.49
C TYR A 561 30.60 4.98 -3.11
N ASN A 562 29.90 3.85 -3.13
CA ASN A 562 28.54 3.69 -3.66
C ASN A 562 27.43 3.90 -2.61
N SER A 563 27.76 4.57 -1.51
CA SER A 563 26.89 4.81 -0.35
C SER A 563 27.59 5.81 0.58
N SER A 564 26.81 6.60 1.32
CA SER A 564 27.33 7.60 2.28
C SER A 564 28.36 7.01 3.24
N LYS A 565 29.32 7.84 3.69
CA LYS A 565 30.43 7.41 4.54
C LYS A 565 30.53 8.26 5.81
N THR A 566 30.51 7.58 6.94
CA THR A 566 30.66 8.16 8.28
C THR A 566 32.15 8.16 8.65
N VAL A 567 32.81 9.28 8.38
CA VAL A 567 34.23 9.50 8.69
C VAL A 567 34.36 9.89 10.16
N ASN A 568 35.16 9.13 10.90
CA ASN A 568 35.48 9.38 12.29
C ASN A 568 36.95 9.77 12.39
N LEU A 569 37.24 10.95 12.92
CA LEU A 569 38.62 11.41 13.15
C LEU A 569 39.07 11.06 14.57
N LYS A 570 40.36 10.77 14.75
CA LYS A 570 40.99 10.40 16.02
C LYS A 570 42.36 11.05 16.15
N MET A 571 42.78 11.35 17.37
CA MET A 571 44.16 11.73 17.74
C MET A 571 44.72 10.81 18.82
N ASN A 572 46.04 10.85 19.04
CA ASN A 572 46.77 9.96 19.98
C ASN A 572 46.62 10.33 21.46
N GLU A 573 46.28 11.58 21.74
CA GLU A 573 46.10 12.18 23.07
C GLU A 573 44.83 13.04 23.08
N PRO A 574 44.39 13.63 24.21
CA PRO A 574 43.22 14.50 24.22
C PRO A 574 43.50 15.81 23.46
N GLY A 575 42.47 16.44 22.91
CA GLY A 575 42.60 17.70 22.16
C GLY A 575 41.41 17.97 21.26
N LYS A 576 41.63 18.75 20.20
CA LYS A 576 40.61 19.18 19.22
C LYS A 576 41.14 18.92 17.81
N ILE A 577 40.36 18.27 16.95
CA ILE A 577 40.67 18.16 15.53
C ILE A 577 39.86 19.21 14.77
N TYR A 578 40.55 20.08 14.05
CA TYR A 578 39.95 21.12 13.20
C TYR A 578 39.95 20.65 11.76
N TYR A 579 38.84 20.87 11.03
CA TYR A 579 38.67 20.37 9.67
C TYR A 579 37.86 21.30 8.76
N THR A 580 37.98 21.05 7.46
CA THR A 580 37.22 21.65 6.35
C THR A 580 36.68 20.52 5.45
N LEU A 581 35.63 20.80 4.66
CA LEU A 581 34.97 19.82 3.76
C LEU A 581 35.04 20.21 2.28
N ASP A 582 35.30 21.49 2.01
CA ASP A 582 35.47 22.10 0.69
C ASP A 582 36.91 21.99 0.16
N GLY A 583 37.82 21.38 0.93
CA GLY A 583 39.25 21.30 0.60
C GLY A 583 40.04 22.58 0.83
N THR A 584 39.48 23.63 1.46
CA THR A 584 40.27 24.78 1.93
C THR A 584 41.22 24.38 3.06
N THR A 585 42.30 25.13 3.29
CA THR A 585 43.28 24.80 4.34
C THR A 585 42.67 25.05 5.72
N PRO A 586 42.57 24.04 6.61
CA PRO A 586 41.96 24.20 7.92
C PRO A 586 42.81 25.10 8.84
N THR A 587 42.14 25.86 9.69
CA THR A 587 42.73 26.73 10.71
C THR A 587 42.05 26.50 12.06
N THR A 588 42.50 27.17 13.12
CA THR A 588 41.81 27.15 14.43
C THR A 588 40.47 27.90 14.44
N LEU A 589 40.03 28.45 13.30
CA LEU A 589 38.68 29.00 13.05
C LEU A 589 37.82 28.09 12.16
N SER A 590 38.35 26.96 11.69
CA SER A 590 37.61 25.95 10.92
C SER A 590 36.77 25.05 11.83
N MET A 591 35.91 24.20 11.26
CA MET A 591 34.99 23.35 12.02
C MET A 591 35.74 22.42 12.98
N ILE A 592 35.28 22.29 14.22
CA ILE A 592 35.85 21.33 15.17
C ILE A 592 35.11 20.00 15.05
N TYR A 593 35.86 18.91 14.97
CA TYR A 593 35.33 17.55 14.96
C TYR A 593 34.80 17.18 16.35
N SER A 594 33.47 17.14 16.46
CA SER A 594 32.72 16.73 17.66
C SER A 594 31.80 15.54 17.42
N PHE A 595 31.39 15.31 16.17
CA PHE A 595 30.53 14.22 15.73
C PHE A 595 31.08 13.58 14.45
N PRO A 596 30.74 12.31 14.16
CA PRO A 596 31.16 11.65 12.92
C PRO A 596 30.66 12.40 11.68
N ILE A 597 31.56 12.66 10.73
CA ILE A 597 31.28 13.43 9.52
C ILE A 597 30.57 12.50 8.52
N ASN A 598 29.31 12.76 8.22
CA ASN A 598 28.55 12.01 7.22
C ASN A 598 28.76 12.62 5.82
N ILE A 599 29.64 11.99 5.04
CA ILE A 599 29.88 12.29 3.64
C ILE A 599 28.72 11.76 2.80
N LEU A 600 27.93 12.67 2.21
CA LEU A 600 26.80 12.34 1.33
C LEU A 600 27.14 12.52 -0.16
N THR A 601 28.08 13.40 -0.49
CA THR A 601 28.51 13.74 -1.86
C THR A 601 30.03 13.87 -1.92
N LYS A 602 30.58 14.22 -3.09
CA LYS A 602 32.02 14.50 -3.28
C LYS A 602 32.52 15.58 -2.33
N THR A 603 33.46 15.22 -1.44
CA THR A 603 33.89 16.02 -0.28
C THR A 603 35.39 15.85 -0.03
N THR A 604 36.11 16.94 0.27
CA THR A 604 37.55 16.89 0.60
C THR A 604 37.75 17.26 2.07
N VAL A 605 37.99 16.25 2.91
CA VAL A 605 38.24 16.45 4.34
C VAL A 605 39.71 16.77 4.56
N LYS A 606 40.05 18.03 4.82
CA LYS A 606 41.37 18.40 5.35
C LYS A 606 41.25 18.61 6.85
N PHE A 607 42.21 18.09 7.64
CA PHE A 607 42.16 18.20 9.09
C PHE A 607 43.53 18.26 9.77
N PHE A 608 43.59 18.82 10.98
CA PHE A 608 44.76 18.75 11.86
C PHE A 608 44.31 18.72 13.33
N ALA A 609 45.11 18.09 14.19
CA ALA A 609 44.92 18.14 15.63
C ALA A 609 45.62 19.36 16.24
N VAL A 610 44.98 19.92 17.27
CA VAL A 610 45.60 20.75 18.30
C VAL A 610 45.42 20.02 19.61
N ASP A 611 46.46 19.95 20.42
CA ASP A 611 46.41 19.29 21.73
C ASP A 611 45.73 20.19 22.79
N LEU A 612 45.99 19.86 24.04
CA LEU A 612 45.54 20.55 25.23
C LEU A 612 46.36 21.80 25.59
N ALA A 613 47.49 22.05 24.93
CA ALA A 613 48.48 23.07 25.24
C ALA A 613 48.70 24.10 24.10
N ASP A 614 47.91 23.99 23.02
CA ASP A 614 48.00 24.70 21.72
C ASP A 614 49.15 24.23 20.78
N ASN A 615 49.74 23.05 21.00
CA ASN A 615 50.64 22.40 20.04
C ASN A 615 49.85 21.79 18.88
N LYS A 616 50.41 21.81 17.67
CA LYS A 616 49.67 21.53 16.41
C LYS A 616 50.30 20.40 15.62
N SER A 617 49.48 19.48 15.11
CA SER A 617 49.90 18.46 14.16
C SER A 617 50.14 19.04 12.76
N PRO A 618 50.78 18.28 11.85
CA PRO A 618 50.66 18.50 10.41
C PRO A 618 49.20 18.44 9.93
N ILE A 619 48.94 18.95 8.72
CA ILE A 619 47.63 18.86 8.07
C ILE A 619 47.54 17.56 7.26
N TYR A 620 46.49 16.79 7.51
CA TYR A 620 46.10 15.58 6.81
C TYR A 620 45.02 15.90 5.76
N VAL A 621 44.91 15.09 4.70
CA VAL A 621 44.03 15.34 3.55
C VAL A 621 43.43 14.02 3.07
N GLU A 622 42.10 13.91 3.09
CA GLU A 622 41.34 12.74 2.65
C GLU A 622 40.27 13.17 1.63
N ASN A 623 40.23 12.50 0.47
CA ASN A 623 39.32 12.86 -0.63
C ASN A 623 38.25 11.78 -0.79
N TYR A 624 36.98 12.13 -0.58
CA TYR A 624 35.85 11.20 -0.68
C TYR A 624 35.00 11.54 -1.90
N VAL A 625 34.63 10.53 -2.68
CA VAL A 625 33.71 10.66 -3.80
C VAL A 625 32.59 9.65 -3.60
N ILE A 626 31.39 10.13 -3.25
CA ILE A 626 30.19 9.32 -3.37
C ILE A 626 29.82 9.28 -4.86
N ILE A 627 29.45 8.09 -5.35
CA ILE A 627 28.97 7.87 -6.72
C ILE A 627 27.57 7.27 -6.65
N PRO A 628 26.67 7.61 -7.59
CA PRO A 628 25.32 7.12 -7.57
C PRO A 628 25.25 5.61 -7.79
N THR A 629 24.16 5.01 -7.31
CA THR A 629 23.81 3.62 -7.61
C THR A 629 22.55 3.58 -8.45
N CYS A 630 22.45 2.53 -9.27
CA CYS A 630 21.26 2.26 -10.05
C CYS A 630 20.77 0.83 -9.80
N ILE A 631 19.49 0.68 -9.47
CA ILE A 631 18.82 -0.61 -9.27
C ILE A 631 17.85 -0.89 -10.42
N ASN A 632 17.54 -2.17 -10.60
CA ASN A 632 16.77 -2.71 -11.73
C ASN A 632 15.66 -3.61 -11.18
N ASN A 633 14.44 -3.49 -11.70
CA ASN A 633 13.29 -4.30 -11.30
C ASN A 633 13.37 -5.78 -11.75
N LEU A 634 14.19 -6.09 -12.75
CA LEU A 634 14.22 -7.38 -13.43
C LEU A 634 15.66 -7.88 -13.63
N LYS A 635 16.03 -8.94 -12.91
CA LYS A 635 17.32 -9.62 -13.06
C LYS A 635 17.50 -10.25 -14.45
N SER A 636 18.74 -10.42 -14.89
CA SER A 636 19.10 -11.26 -16.04
C SER A 636 18.47 -12.65 -16.02
N GLY A 637 18.21 -13.18 -17.23
CA GLY A 637 17.59 -14.50 -17.39
C GLY A 637 17.11 -14.79 -18.82
N GLU A 638 16.62 -16.01 -19.00
CA GLU A 638 15.91 -16.43 -20.22
C GLU A 638 14.40 -16.28 -20.03
N TYR A 639 13.71 -15.73 -21.03
CA TYR A 639 12.29 -15.42 -20.98
C TYR A 639 11.60 -15.85 -22.28
N ASN A 640 10.37 -16.34 -22.15
CA ASN A 640 9.55 -16.82 -23.27
C ASN A 640 8.51 -15.80 -23.76
N THR A 641 8.59 -14.56 -23.27
CA THR A 641 7.83 -13.39 -23.72
C THR A 641 8.65 -12.11 -23.48
N THR A 642 8.34 -11.04 -24.20
CA THR A 642 8.88 -9.68 -24.02
C THR A 642 8.95 -9.24 -22.55
N LYS A 643 9.97 -8.45 -22.17
CA LYS A 643 10.14 -7.93 -20.80
C LYS A 643 10.31 -6.42 -20.78
N SER A 644 9.99 -5.80 -19.64
CA SER A 644 10.15 -4.36 -19.41
C SER A 644 11.07 -4.14 -18.20
N VAL A 645 12.16 -3.42 -18.43
CA VAL A 645 13.20 -3.11 -17.43
C VAL A 645 13.04 -1.67 -16.96
N THR A 646 12.72 -1.50 -15.68
CA THR A 646 12.66 -0.20 -15.00
C THR A 646 13.94 -0.01 -14.20
N LEU A 647 14.67 1.06 -14.50
CA LEU A 647 15.85 1.51 -13.76
C LEU A 647 15.48 2.61 -12.78
N LEU A 648 16.11 2.63 -11.60
CA LEU A 648 15.94 3.65 -10.56
C LEU A 648 17.29 4.05 -9.96
N MET A 649 17.51 5.34 -9.74
CA MET A 649 18.74 5.91 -9.18
C MET A 649 18.60 6.17 -7.67
N SER A 650 19.70 6.13 -6.92
CA SER A 650 19.71 6.44 -5.47
C SER A 650 19.53 7.92 -5.11
N GLU A 651 19.69 8.82 -6.08
CA GLU A 651 19.69 10.28 -5.90
C GLU A 651 19.34 10.99 -7.22
N PRO A 652 19.17 12.33 -7.25
CA PRO A 652 18.88 13.07 -8.48
C PRO A 652 20.04 13.07 -9.49
N GLY A 653 19.72 12.88 -10.76
CA GLY A 653 20.67 12.85 -11.87
C GLY A 653 20.12 12.07 -13.06
N ILE A 654 21.00 11.58 -13.93
CA ILE A 654 20.63 10.99 -15.23
C ILE A 654 21.21 9.58 -15.36
N ILE A 655 20.40 8.62 -15.81
CA ILE A 655 20.85 7.26 -16.14
C ILE A 655 21.07 7.17 -17.66
N TYR A 656 22.22 6.62 -18.08
CA TYR A 656 22.54 6.34 -19.48
C TYR A 656 22.71 4.84 -19.72
N TYR A 657 22.24 4.33 -20.86
CA TYR A 657 22.23 2.90 -21.17
C TYR A 657 22.49 2.54 -22.64
N THR A 658 22.75 1.26 -22.87
CA THR A 658 22.97 0.61 -24.17
C THR A 658 22.42 -0.82 -24.14
N THR A 659 21.73 -1.27 -25.19
CA THR A 659 21.09 -2.60 -25.29
C THR A 659 21.92 -3.66 -26.03
N ASN A 660 22.94 -3.22 -26.78
CA ASN A 660 23.84 -4.05 -27.58
C ASN A 660 25.12 -4.49 -26.83
N GLY A 661 25.22 -4.22 -25.53
CA GLY A 661 26.38 -4.56 -24.71
C GLY A 661 27.64 -3.70 -24.92
N THR A 662 27.59 -2.58 -25.66
CA THR A 662 28.70 -1.60 -25.64
C THR A 662 28.78 -0.91 -24.26
N THR A 663 29.85 -0.18 -23.99
CA THR A 663 29.96 0.57 -22.74
C THR A 663 29.13 1.87 -22.84
N PRO A 664 28.17 2.12 -21.93
CA PRO A 664 27.42 3.37 -21.92
C PRO A 664 28.28 4.55 -21.46
N SER A 665 27.88 5.74 -21.88
CA SER A 665 28.50 7.04 -21.54
C SER A 665 27.44 8.14 -21.68
N SER A 666 27.79 9.41 -21.41
CA SER A 666 26.87 10.56 -21.55
C SER A 666 26.42 10.86 -22.99
N SER A 667 26.95 10.16 -24.00
CA SER A 667 26.46 10.18 -25.40
C SER A 667 25.63 8.95 -25.78
N SER A 668 25.33 8.07 -24.82
CA SER A 668 24.46 6.89 -25.01
C SER A 668 22.98 7.26 -24.78
N LEU A 669 22.08 6.27 -24.83
CA LEU A 669 20.65 6.54 -24.64
C LEU A 669 20.36 6.96 -23.20
N GLU A 670 19.65 8.07 -23.04
CA GLU A 670 19.13 8.51 -21.74
C GLU A 670 17.93 7.65 -21.32
N TYR A 671 17.94 7.16 -20.09
CA TYR A 671 16.84 6.41 -19.52
C TYR A 671 15.78 7.38 -18.95
N ILE A 672 14.64 7.41 -19.64
CA ILE A 672 13.47 8.26 -19.36
C ILE A 672 12.16 7.45 -19.29
N SER A 673 12.23 6.18 -19.67
CA SER A 673 11.10 5.26 -19.84
C SER A 673 11.59 3.81 -19.72
N PRO A 674 10.77 2.85 -19.25
CA PRO A 674 11.16 1.45 -19.16
C PRO A 674 11.70 0.88 -20.48
N ILE A 675 12.78 0.10 -20.39
CA ILE A 675 13.50 -0.46 -21.54
C ILE A 675 12.83 -1.79 -21.92
N ILE A 676 12.30 -1.88 -23.14
CA ILE A 676 11.62 -3.09 -23.61
C ILE A 676 12.62 -4.05 -24.26
N ILE A 677 12.62 -5.27 -23.74
CA ILE A 677 13.47 -6.40 -24.15
C ILE A 677 12.63 -7.33 -25.04
N THR A 678 12.78 -7.19 -26.36
CA THR A 678 12.07 -7.99 -27.37
C THR A 678 12.88 -9.17 -27.90
N SER A 679 14.21 -9.15 -27.71
CA SER A 679 15.14 -10.14 -28.23
C SER A 679 16.39 -10.22 -27.34
N LYS A 680 17.40 -11.01 -27.73
CA LYS A 680 18.66 -11.16 -27.00
C LYS A 680 19.35 -9.81 -26.81
N THR A 681 19.39 -9.35 -25.55
CA THR A 681 19.78 -7.99 -25.16
C THR A 681 20.81 -8.05 -24.03
N THR A 682 21.97 -7.42 -24.23
CA THR A 682 22.93 -7.15 -23.16
C THR A 682 22.75 -5.69 -22.75
N LEU A 683 21.90 -5.47 -21.75
CA LEU A 683 21.66 -4.15 -21.19
C LEU A 683 22.85 -3.76 -20.31
N LYS A 684 23.53 -2.69 -20.66
CA LYS A 684 24.49 -2.00 -19.79
C LYS A 684 23.99 -0.61 -19.47
N TYR A 685 24.19 -0.17 -18.22
CA TYR A 685 23.75 1.14 -17.76
C TYR A 685 24.69 1.72 -16.70
N ILE A 686 24.69 3.05 -16.62
CA ILE A 686 25.38 3.87 -15.63
C ILE A 686 24.42 4.96 -15.13
N ALA A 687 24.60 5.40 -13.90
CA ALA A 687 24.05 6.63 -13.37
C ALA A 687 25.12 7.73 -13.34
N ILE A 688 24.74 8.97 -13.59
CA ILE A 688 25.57 10.17 -13.45
C ILE A 688 24.80 11.17 -12.59
N ASP A 689 25.37 11.58 -11.45
CA ASP A 689 24.75 12.57 -10.56
C ASP A 689 24.83 14.00 -11.12
N LEU A 690 24.13 14.94 -10.48
CA LEU A 690 24.17 16.37 -10.85
C LEU A 690 25.56 17.03 -10.68
N ALA A 691 26.52 16.36 -10.05
CA ALA A 691 27.91 16.81 -9.91
C ALA A 691 28.87 16.11 -10.91
N GLY A 692 28.34 15.26 -11.81
CA GLY A 692 29.08 14.55 -12.85
C GLY A 692 29.80 13.29 -12.39
N ASN A 693 29.55 12.76 -11.18
CA ASN A 693 30.16 11.51 -10.74
C ASN A 693 29.38 10.31 -11.30
N GLN A 694 30.10 9.34 -11.87
CA GLN A 694 29.52 8.17 -12.55
C GLN A 694 29.50 6.94 -11.65
N SER A 695 28.41 6.16 -11.69
CA SER A 695 28.32 4.83 -11.10
C SER A 695 29.29 3.83 -11.76
N PRO A 696 29.48 2.63 -11.18
CA PRO A 696 29.98 1.47 -11.92
C PRO A 696 29.08 1.16 -13.13
N ILE A 697 29.65 0.51 -14.15
CA ILE A 697 28.86 0.00 -15.28
C ILE A 697 28.15 -1.27 -14.84
N TYR A 698 26.83 -1.19 -14.72
CA TYR A 698 25.97 -2.36 -14.52
C TYR A 698 25.78 -3.10 -15.84
N ALA A 699 25.61 -4.42 -15.80
CA ALA A 699 25.46 -5.27 -16.98
C ALA A 699 24.51 -6.44 -16.70
N GLU A 700 23.40 -6.50 -17.40
CA GLU A 700 22.38 -7.55 -17.31
C GLU A 700 22.17 -8.19 -18.70
N ASN A 701 22.13 -9.52 -18.75
CA ASN A 701 21.89 -10.27 -19.98
C ASN A 701 20.48 -10.86 -19.99
N TYR A 702 19.71 -10.52 -21.01
CA TYR A 702 18.38 -11.06 -21.25
C TYR A 702 18.38 -11.85 -22.55
N ASN A 703 17.83 -13.05 -22.53
CA ASN A 703 17.56 -13.82 -23.74
C ASN A 703 16.06 -14.01 -23.88
N ILE A 704 15.46 -13.52 -24.95
CA ILE A 704 14.12 -13.96 -25.34
C ILE A 704 14.31 -15.25 -26.15
N ILE A 705 13.56 -16.29 -25.80
CA ILE A 705 13.61 -17.60 -26.45
C ILE A 705 12.21 -18.01 -26.91
N PRO A 706 12.07 -18.74 -28.03
CA PRO A 706 10.76 -19.08 -28.57
C PRO A 706 9.95 -19.97 -27.62
N ALA A 707 8.67 -19.65 -27.45
CA ALA A 707 7.71 -20.56 -26.85
C ALA A 707 7.09 -21.45 -27.94
N CYS A 708 6.81 -22.72 -27.62
CA CYS A 708 6.14 -23.63 -28.54
C CYS A 708 4.93 -24.32 -27.92
N PHE A 709 3.88 -24.49 -28.71
CA PHE A 709 2.57 -25.01 -28.31
C PHE A 709 2.07 -26.06 -29.30
N SER A 710 1.02 -26.79 -28.90
CA SER A 710 0.39 -27.87 -29.67
C SER A 710 -1.13 -27.72 -29.63
N ASN A 711 -1.79 -27.68 -30.78
CA ASN A 711 -3.24 -27.58 -30.91
C ASN A 711 -3.81 -28.75 -31.76
N PRO A 712 -4.68 -29.63 -31.22
CA PRO A 712 -5.10 -29.70 -29.82
C PRO A 712 -3.94 -30.09 -28.90
N THR A 713 -4.08 -29.81 -27.60
CA THR A 713 -3.14 -30.24 -26.57
C THR A 713 -3.15 -31.76 -26.38
N GLY A 714 -2.13 -32.31 -25.71
CA GLY A 714 -2.11 -33.73 -25.34
C GLY A 714 -3.30 -34.12 -24.45
N GLY A 715 -3.92 -35.26 -24.75
CA GLY A 715 -5.15 -35.74 -24.10
C GLY A 715 -5.63 -37.08 -24.66
N GLN A 716 -6.80 -37.53 -24.20
CA GLN A 716 -7.48 -38.73 -24.69
C GLN A 716 -8.52 -38.36 -25.76
N TYR A 717 -8.62 -39.15 -26.83
CA TYR A 717 -9.50 -38.83 -27.96
C TYR A 717 -10.14 -40.06 -28.62
N ASN A 718 -11.45 -39.97 -28.87
CA ASN A 718 -12.25 -40.96 -29.61
C ASN A 718 -12.04 -40.99 -31.14
N THR A 719 -11.13 -40.17 -31.66
CA THR A 719 -10.97 -39.91 -33.10
C THR A 719 -9.56 -39.41 -33.38
N THR A 720 -8.99 -39.83 -34.52
CA THR A 720 -7.73 -39.34 -35.08
C THR A 720 -7.65 -37.81 -35.00
N LYS A 721 -6.53 -37.27 -34.52
CA LYS A 721 -6.30 -35.82 -34.44
C LYS A 721 -5.25 -35.35 -35.43
N LEU A 722 -5.48 -34.16 -35.99
CA LEU A 722 -4.46 -33.36 -36.63
C LEU A 722 -3.91 -32.41 -35.56
N VAL A 723 -2.62 -32.50 -35.25
CA VAL A 723 -1.95 -31.66 -34.26
C VAL A 723 -1.07 -30.65 -34.97
N SER A 724 -1.50 -29.39 -34.93
CA SER A 724 -0.68 -28.26 -35.37
C SER A 724 0.27 -27.85 -34.25
N LEU A 725 1.55 -27.68 -34.56
CA LEU A 725 2.51 -27.05 -33.67
C LEU A 725 2.58 -25.55 -33.99
N ILE A 726 2.74 -24.72 -32.95
CA ILE A 726 2.72 -23.26 -33.04
C ILE A 726 3.92 -22.72 -32.27
N ILE A 727 4.69 -21.83 -32.88
CA ILE A 727 5.80 -21.08 -32.29
C ILE A 727 5.35 -19.63 -32.02
N SER A 728 5.86 -18.99 -30.97
CA SER A 728 5.50 -17.61 -30.59
C SER A 728 6.03 -16.52 -31.54
N GLU A 729 6.97 -16.85 -32.42
CA GLU A 729 7.71 -15.94 -33.28
C GLU A 729 8.19 -16.69 -34.55
N PRO A 730 8.71 -16.01 -35.58
CA PRO A 730 9.24 -16.68 -36.77
C PRO A 730 10.39 -17.65 -36.45
N GLY A 731 10.26 -18.90 -36.91
CA GLY A 731 11.24 -19.95 -36.67
C GLY A 731 10.81 -21.32 -37.18
N ILE A 732 11.56 -22.36 -36.81
CA ILE A 732 11.35 -23.76 -37.21
C ILE A 732 11.09 -24.61 -35.96
N ILE A 733 10.06 -25.47 -36.02
CA ILE A 733 9.75 -26.41 -34.94
C ILE A 733 10.23 -27.81 -35.36
N TYR A 734 10.94 -28.49 -34.48
CA TYR A 734 11.47 -29.85 -34.67
C TYR A 734 10.77 -30.82 -33.71
N TYR A 735 10.37 -32.00 -34.20
CA TYR A 735 9.55 -32.93 -33.42
C TYR A 735 9.86 -34.42 -33.63
N THR A 736 9.35 -35.24 -32.70
CA THR A 736 9.33 -36.71 -32.74
C THR A 736 7.98 -37.22 -32.21
N THR A 737 7.47 -38.33 -32.75
CA THR A 737 6.18 -38.94 -32.35
C THR A 737 6.32 -40.19 -31.46
N ASN A 738 7.52 -40.78 -31.42
CA ASN A 738 7.85 -41.98 -30.65
C ASN A 738 8.40 -41.67 -29.23
N GLY A 739 8.35 -40.41 -28.78
CA GLY A 739 8.83 -39.98 -27.46
C GLY A 739 10.36 -39.89 -27.31
N THR A 740 11.16 -40.13 -28.36
CA THR A 740 12.61 -39.83 -28.30
C THR A 740 12.85 -38.32 -28.23
N THR A 741 13.98 -37.90 -27.69
CA THR A 741 14.29 -36.46 -27.54
C THR A 741 14.57 -35.85 -28.93
N PRO A 742 13.81 -34.83 -29.38
CA PRO A 742 14.04 -34.18 -30.68
C PRO A 742 15.37 -33.40 -30.69
N THR A 743 15.94 -33.25 -31.89
CA THR A 743 17.14 -32.45 -32.17
C THR A 743 16.93 -31.63 -33.45
N THR A 744 17.89 -30.79 -33.82
CA THR A 744 17.87 -30.05 -35.11
C THR A 744 18.02 -30.96 -36.35
N PHE A 745 18.20 -32.27 -36.17
CA PHE A 745 18.17 -33.30 -37.21
C PHE A 745 16.87 -34.13 -37.20
N SER A 746 15.93 -33.84 -36.30
CA SER A 746 14.60 -34.46 -36.27
C SER A 746 13.65 -33.84 -37.31
N SER A 747 12.47 -34.44 -37.52
CA SER A 747 11.47 -33.93 -38.46
C SER A 747 11.12 -32.47 -38.17
N GLN A 748 11.18 -31.64 -39.20
CA GLN A 748 10.66 -30.27 -39.14
C GLN A 748 9.14 -30.29 -39.31
N TYR A 749 8.44 -29.42 -38.58
CA TYR A 749 7.01 -29.24 -38.70
C TYR A 749 6.69 -28.30 -39.88
N ASP A 750 6.13 -28.86 -40.94
CA ASP A 750 5.61 -28.14 -42.12
C ASP A 750 4.07 -28.20 -42.22
N SER A 751 3.44 -29.18 -41.57
CA SER A 751 2.05 -29.56 -41.76
C SER A 751 1.47 -30.28 -40.53
N PRO A 752 0.14 -30.24 -40.29
CA PRO A 752 -0.47 -30.81 -39.09
C PRO A 752 -0.22 -32.32 -38.92
N ILE A 753 0.35 -32.70 -37.78
CA ILE A 753 0.79 -34.07 -37.49
C ILE A 753 -0.43 -34.98 -37.27
N ILE A 754 -0.52 -36.07 -38.03
CA ILE A 754 -1.62 -37.04 -37.92
C ILE A 754 -1.36 -37.99 -36.73
N ILE A 755 -2.28 -38.00 -35.77
CA ILE A 755 -2.27 -38.85 -34.57
C ILE A 755 -3.41 -39.85 -34.65
N SER A 756 -3.13 -41.05 -35.16
CA SER A 756 -4.07 -42.18 -35.35
C SER A 756 -4.06 -43.22 -34.23
N ASN A 757 -3.07 -43.17 -33.34
CA ASN A 757 -2.82 -44.13 -32.27
C ASN A 757 -2.17 -43.43 -31.08
N ASN A 758 -1.97 -44.17 -29.97
CA ASN A 758 -1.21 -43.69 -28.82
C ASN A 758 0.18 -43.20 -29.27
N THR A 759 0.51 -41.95 -28.94
CA THR A 759 1.67 -41.22 -29.48
C THR A 759 2.27 -40.30 -28.40
N ILE A 760 3.59 -40.25 -28.31
CA ILE A 760 4.31 -39.33 -27.40
C ILE A 760 5.00 -38.29 -28.27
N LEU A 761 4.31 -37.18 -28.50
CA LEU A 761 4.79 -36.06 -29.30
C LEU A 761 5.74 -35.19 -28.46
N LYS A 762 7.03 -35.19 -28.79
CA LYS A 762 8.00 -34.23 -28.25
C LYS A 762 8.40 -33.23 -29.31
N PHE A 763 8.58 -31.97 -28.93
CA PHE A 763 8.95 -30.91 -29.86
C PHE A 763 9.68 -29.75 -29.17
N PHE A 764 10.47 -29.02 -29.95
CA PHE A 764 11.06 -27.74 -29.56
C PHE A 764 11.13 -26.80 -30.77
N ALA A 765 11.19 -25.51 -30.50
CA ALA A 765 11.33 -24.46 -31.50
C ALA A 765 12.77 -23.95 -31.57
N ARG A 766 13.16 -23.46 -32.76
CA ARG A 766 14.35 -22.65 -33.00
C ARG A 766 13.92 -21.37 -33.71
N ASP A 767 14.25 -20.22 -33.16
CA ASP A 767 13.96 -18.92 -33.79
C ASP A 767 14.92 -18.63 -34.97
N LEU A 768 14.71 -17.50 -35.67
CA LEU A 768 15.62 -17.06 -36.73
C LEU A 768 17.02 -16.65 -36.22
N ALA A 769 17.18 -16.31 -34.94
CA ALA A 769 18.47 -15.96 -34.33
C ALA A 769 19.31 -17.20 -33.93
N GLY A 770 18.68 -18.37 -33.83
CA GLY A 770 19.27 -19.63 -33.40
C GLY A 770 19.06 -20.00 -31.93
N ASN A 771 18.28 -19.25 -31.15
CA ASN A 771 17.92 -19.67 -29.79
C ASN A 771 16.95 -20.85 -29.85
N LEU A 772 16.99 -21.71 -28.84
CA LEU A 772 16.17 -22.92 -28.75
C LEU A 772 15.15 -22.80 -27.61
N SER A 773 13.93 -23.28 -27.83
CA SER A 773 12.96 -23.47 -26.76
C SER A 773 13.34 -24.65 -25.85
N PRO A 774 12.77 -24.74 -24.64
CA PRO A 774 12.70 -25.99 -23.91
C PRO A 774 12.01 -27.09 -24.74
N ILE A 775 12.28 -28.36 -24.42
CA ILE A 775 11.65 -29.50 -25.08
C ILE A 775 10.29 -29.79 -24.43
N TYR A 776 9.23 -29.49 -25.16
CA TYR A 776 7.86 -29.80 -24.78
C TYR A 776 7.55 -31.28 -25.02
N THR A 777 6.79 -31.89 -24.11
CA THR A 777 6.29 -33.28 -24.24
C THR A 777 4.76 -33.27 -24.12
N LYS A 778 4.07 -33.94 -25.04
CA LYS A 778 2.62 -34.13 -25.04
C LYS A 778 2.30 -35.60 -25.33
N ILE A 779 1.42 -36.17 -24.51
CA ILE A 779 0.94 -37.54 -24.69
C ILE A 779 -0.45 -37.46 -25.30
N TYR A 780 -0.66 -38.21 -26.37
CA TYR A 780 -1.96 -38.39 -27.01
C TYR A 780 -2.34 -39.86 -26.91
N THR A 781 -3.55 -40.17 -26.46
CA THR A 781 -4.11 -41.52 -26.53
C THR A 781 -5.35 -41.54 -27.40
N ILE A 782 -5.42 -42.51 -28.30
CA ILE A 782 -6.56 -42.72 -29.20
C ILE A 782 -7.28 -43.98 -28.73
N ASP A 783 -8.54 -43.81 -28.33
CA ASP A 783 -9.38 -44.84 -27.76
C ASP A 783 -10.77 -44.74 -28.37
N THR A 784 -11.13 -45.70 -29.23
CA THR A 784 -12.35 -45.69 -30.06
C THR A 784 -13.43 -46.64 -29.55
N ILE A 785 -13.30 -47.17 -28.32
CA ILE A 785 -14.17 -48.24 -27.81
C ILE A 785 -15.24 -47.66 -26.86
N PRO A 786 -16.55 -47.77 -27.17
CA PRO A 786 -17.60 -47.23 -26.30
C PRO A 786 -17.76 -47.98 -24.98
N PRO A 787 -17.90 -47.28 -23.84
CA PRO A 787 -18.00 -47.91 -22.53
C PRO A 787 -19.37 -48.54 -22.30
N THR A 788 -19.41 -49.80 -21.85
CA THR A 788 -20.66 -50.47 -21.48
C THR A 788 -21.22 -49.90 -20.16
N ALA A 789 -22.55 -49.91 -19.99
CA ALA A 789 -23.20 -49.57 -18.72
C ALA A 789 -24.07 -50.72 -18.19
N LYS A 790 -24.13 -50.88 -16.87
CA LYS A 790 -24.82 -51.97 -16.16
C LYS A 790 -25.72 -51.40 -15.07
N ILE A 791 -26.74 -52.17 -14.68
CA ILE A 791 -27.77 -51.80 -13.71
C ILE A 791 -28.05 -52.94 -12.73
N ASN A 792 -28.23 -52.63 -11.45
CA ASN A 792 -28.41 -53.65 -10.40
C ASN A 792 -29.83 -54.27 -10.35
N ILE A 793 -30.86 -53.53 -10.77
CA ILE A 793 -32.28 -53.94 -10.70
C ILE A 793 -32.97 -53.50 -11.99
N ASN A 794 -33.44 -54.46 -12.79
CA ASN A 794 -34.22 -54.20 -14.02
C ASN A 794 -35.60 -53.58 -13.72
N GLY A 795 -36.24 -53.03 -14.76
CA GLY A 795 -37.61 -52.52 -14.68
C GLY A 795 -38.63 -53.59 -14.29
N GLY A 796 -39.77 -53.16 -13.74
CA GLY A 796 -40.83 -54.06 -13.27
C GLY A 796 -41.84 -53.41 -12.33
N LEU A 797 -42.82 -54.22 -11.89
CA LEU A 797 -43.85 -53.85 -10.91
C LEU A 797 -43.42 -54.24 -9.49
N TYR A 798 -43.49 -53.29 -8.54
CA TYR A 798 -43.03 -53.49 -7.17
C TYR A 798 -43.91 -52.80 -6.11
N ASN A 799 -44.10 -53.47 -4.99
CA ASN A 799 -44.72 -52.94 -3.76
C ASN A 799 -43.78 -52.11 -2.85
N THR A 800 -42.56 -51.85 -3.30
CA THR A 800 -41.48 -51.28 -2.47
C THR A 800 -40.62 -50.33 -3.28
N THR A 801 -40.23 -49.20 -2.68
CA THR A 801 -39.23 -48.26 -3.24
C THR A 801 -37.98 -49.02 -3.67
N LYS A 802 -37.42 -48.70 -4.84
CA LYS A 802 -36.17 -49.29 -5.34
C LYS A 802 -35.03 -48.28 -5.33
N VAL A 803 -33.83 -48.78 -5.05
CA VAL A 803 -32.58 -48.02 -5.07
C VAL A 803 -31.72 -48.61 -6.17
N ILE A 804 -31.58 -47.85 -7.25
CA ILE A 804 -30.93 -48.25 -8.48
C ILE A 804 -29.47 -47.81 -8.43
N ASN A 805 -28.57 -48.76 -8.65
CA ASN A 805 -27.14 -48.52 -8.80
C ASN A 805 -26.76 -48.79 -10.26
N LEU A 806 -26.01 -47.87 -10.84
CA LEU A 806 -25.43 -47.97 -12.18
C LEU A 806 -23.91 -48.12 -12.06
N SER A 807 -23.30 -48.83 -13.01
CA SER A 807 -21.85 -48.96 -13.16
C SER A 807 -21.46 -49.04 -14.65
N MET A 808 -20.18 -48.87 -14.96
CA MET A 808 -19.65 -48.91 -16.33
C MET A 808 -18.33 -49.70 -16.40
N SER A 809 -17.85 -50.03 -17.61
CA SER A 809 -16.67 -50.89 -17.81
C SER A 809 -15.32 -50.20 -17.51
N GLU A 810 -15.22 -48.89 -17.71
CA GLU A 810 -14.02 -48.09 -17.46
C GLU A 810 -14.33 -46.73 -16.84
N ASN A 811 -13.33 -45.85 -16.77
CA ASN A 811 -13.48 -44.50 -16.21
C ASN A 811 -14.26 -43.57 -17.16
N GLY A 812 -15.19 -42.79 -16.60
CA GLY A 812 -16.03 -41.88 -17.37
C GLY A 812 -17.17 -41.27 -16.56
N THR A 813 -18.31 -41.03 -17.20
CA THR A 813 -19.53 -40.50 -16.57
C THR A 813 -20.78 -41.13 -17.18
N ILE A 814 -21.67 -41.63 -16.33
CA ILE A 814 -23.02 -42.03 -16.73
C ILE A 814 -23.96 -40.83 -16.60
N TYR A 815 -24.77 -40.57 -17.63
CA TYR A 815 -25.78 -39.51 -17.65
C TYR A 815 -27.17 -40.14 -17.70
N TYR A 816 -28.13 -39.60 -16.94
CA TYR A 816 -29.45 -40.21 -16.80
C TYR A 816 -30.62 -39.21 -16.67
N THR A 817 -31.83 -39.73 -16.86
CA THR A 817 -33.13 -39.06 -16.64
C THR A 817 -34.09 -40.05 -15.98
N ILE A 818 -35.10 -39.56 -15.25
CA ILE A 818 -36.08 -40.40 -14.51
C ILE A 818 -37.55 -40.18 -14.95
N ASN A 819 -37.76 -39.35 -15.97
CA ASN A 819 -39.05 -39.00 -16.55
C ASN A 819 -39.21 -39.53 -17.99
N GLY A 820 -38.31 -40.42 -18.45
CA GLY A 820 -38.35 -41.01 -19.79
C GLY A 820 -37.85 -40.12 -20.94
N THR A 821 -37.42 -38.87 -20.70
CA THR A 821 -36.76 -38.07 -21.75
C THR A 821 -35.39 -38.66 -22.08
N THR A 822 -34.93 -38.54 -23.33
CA THR A 822 -33.63 -39.13 -23.71
C THR A 822 -32.47 -38.32 -23.10
N PRO A 823 -31.55 -38.95 -22.34
CA PRO A 823 -30.42 -38.26 -21.72
C PRO A 823 -29.41 -37.73 -22.74
N THR A 824 -28.72 -36.66 -22.37
CA THR A 824 -27.58 -36.09 -23.09
C THR A 824 -26.43 -35.80 -22.11
N THR A 825 -25.29 -35.32 -22.58
CA THR A 825 -24.19 -34.86 -21.71
C THR A 825 -24.52 -33.59 -20.91
N LYS A 826 -25.71 -32.99 -21.10
CA LYS A 826 -26.28 -31.93 -20.25
C LYS A 826 -27.30 -32.45 -19.22
N SER A 827 -27.63 -33.74 -19.22
CA SER A 827 -28.54 -34.36 -18.24
C SER A 827 -27.84 -34.64 -16.90
N THR A 828 -28.60 -35.11 -15.91
CA THR A 828 -28.06 -35.39 -14.57
C THR A 828 -26.94 -36.43 -14.64
N LYS A 829 -25.78 -36.10 -14.07
CA LYS A 829 -24.67 -37.05 -13.87
C LYS A 829 -25.02 -38.03 -12.76
N TYR A 830 -24.76 -39.31 -12.97
CA TYR A 830 -24.86 -40.32 -11.93
C TYR A 830 -23.65 -40.22 -11.00
N THR A 831 -23.87 -39.73 -9.78
CA THR A 831 -22.86 -39.62 -8.71
C THR A 831 -23.19 -40.47 -7.49
N GLY A 832 -24.34 -41.15 -7.49
CA GLY A 832 -24.82 -41.97 -6.38
C GLY A 832 -26.18 -42.63 -6.67
N PRO A 833 -26.69 -43.47 -5.75
CA PRO A 833 -27.83 -44.35 -6.04
C PRO A 833 -29.15 -43.61 -6.31
N ILE A 834 -29.87 -44.02 -7.36
CA ILE A 834 -31.11 -43.37 -7.81
C ILE A 834 -32.31 -44.00 -7.09
N THR A 835 -33.06 -43.21 -6.32
CA THR A 835 -34.25 -43.69 -5.59
C THR A 835 -35.54 -43.54 -6.40
N ILE A 836 -36.21 -44.68 -6.63
CA ILE A 836 -37.46 -44.81 -7.36
C ILE A 836 -38.59 -45.19 -6.38
N SER A 837 -39.36 -44.18 -5.95
CA SER A 837 -40.40 -44.27 -4.92
C SER A 837 -41.84 -44.31 -5.45
N SER A 838 -42.01 -43.98 -6.73
CA SER A 838 -43.25 -43.92 -7.53
C SER A 838 -42.96 -44.43 -8.94
N THR A 839 -43.99 -44.63 -9.78
CA THR A 839 -43.83 -45.04 -11.18
C THR A 839 -42.98 -44.03 -11.98
N LYS A 840 -41.89 -44.50 -12.59
CA LYS A 840 -40.87 -43.69 -13.28
C LYS A 840 -40.20 -44.47 -14.42
N THR A 841 -39.70 -43.74 -15.42
CA THR A 841 -38.93 -44.32 -16.53
C THR A 841 -37.50 -43.78 -16.49
N LEU A 842 -36.56 -44.66 -16.12
CA LEU A 842 -35.13 -44.37 -16.09
C LEU A 842 -34.55 -44.58 -17.49
N LYS A 843 -33.88 -43.56 -18.02
CA LYS A 843 -33.00 -43.70 -19.19
C LYS A 843 -31.59 -43.29 -18.83
N PHE A 844 -30.59 -44.00 -19.34
CA PHE A 844 -29.18 -43.71 -19.05
C PHE A 844 -28.24 -44.15 -20.17
N PHE A 845 -27.07 -43.52 -20.27
CA PHE A 845 -25.96 -43.93 -21.12
C PHE A 845 -24.61 -43.56 -20.49
N ALA A 846 -23.55 -44.27 -20.86
CA ALA A 846 -22.19 -43.99 -20.44
C ALA A 846 -21.42 -43.20 -21.51
N VAL A 847 -20.50 -42.35 -21.04
CA VAL A 847 -19.47 -41.65 -21.82
C VAL A 847 -18.14 -41.83 -21.10
N ASP A 848 -17.07 -42.18 -21.81
CA ASP A 848 -15.74 -42.35 -21.23
C ASP A 848 -14.96 -41.01 -21.17
N LEU A 849 -13.65 -41.08 -20.91
CA LEU A 849 -12.75 -39.93 -20.93
C LEU A 849 -12.30 -39.50 -22.34
N ALA A 850 -12.38 -40.38 -23.35
CA ALA A 850 -12.03 -40.10 -24.75
C ALA A 850 -13.19 -39.47 -25.55
N GLY A 851 -14.42 -39.60 -25.05
CA GLY A 851 -15.67 -39.11 -25.61
C GLY A 851 -16.50 -40.15 -26.36
N ASN A 852 -16.20 -41.45 -26.30
CA ASN A 852 -17.08 -42.48 -26.88
C ASN A 852 -18.38 -42.59 -26.06
N LYS A 853 -19.46 -43.08 -26.69
CA LYS A 853 -20.81 -43.08 -26.10
C LYS A 853 -21.50 -44.40 -26.37
N PHE A 854 -22.04 -45.02 -25.32
CA PHE A 854 -22.91 -46.19 -25.49
C PHE A 854 -24.32 -45.79 -25.93
N PRO A 855 -25.06 -46.67 -26.64
CA PRO A 855 -26.52 -46.57 -26.78
C PRO A 855 -27.26 -46.35 -25.45
N VAL A 856 -28.40 -45.65 -25.54
CA VAL A 856 -29.23 -45.30 -24.37
C VAL A 856 -30.05 -46.50 -23.91
N TYR A 857 -29.80 -46.95 -22.69
CA TYR A 857 -30.64 -47.92 -21.98
C TYR A 857 -31.94 -47.26 -21.51
N THR A 858 -33.04 -48.01 -21.51
CA THR A 858 -34.37 -47.58 -21.01
C THR A 858 -34.94 -48.65 -20.08
N GLN A 859 -35.43 -48.26 -18.90
CA GLN A 859 -36.07 -49.14 -17.92
C GLN A 859 -37.28 -48.45 -17.28
N THR A 860 -38.41 -49.17 -17.21
CA THR A 860 -39.66 -48.66 -16.61
C THR A 860 -39.92 -49.36 -15.28
N TYR A 861 -40.14 -48.58 -14.23
CA TYR A 861 -40.47 -49.05 -12.89
C TYR A 861 -41.88 -48.59 -12.53
N THR A 862 -42.74 -49.53 -12.13
CA THR A 862 -44.07 -49.23 -11.60
C THR A 862 -44.05 -49.52 -10.10
N ILE A 863 -44.26 -48.50 -9.28
CA ILE A 863 -44.25 -48.63 -7.82
C ILE A 863 -45.66 -48.44 -7.30
N ASP A 864 -46.27 -49.52 -6.83
CA ASP A 864 -47.65 -49.56 -6.35
C ASP A 864 -47.68 -50.13 -4.93
N LYS A 865 -47.99 -49.27 -3.97
CA LYS A 865 -47.97 -49.54 -2.52
C LYS A 865 -49.38 -49.65 -1.91
N ILE A 866 -50.42 -49.65 -2.75
CA ILE A 866 -51.81 -49.60 -2.30
C ILE A 866 -52.29 -51.02 -2.03
N ALA A 867 -52.92 -51.25 -0.88
CA ALA A 867 -53.47 -52.55 -0.53
C ALA A 867 -54.86 -52.76 -1.14
N PRO A 868 -55.19 -53.96 -1.66
CA PRO A 868 -56.50 -54.24 -2.23
C PRO A 868 -57.59 -54.07 -1.17
N LYS A 869 -58.56 -53.21 -1.48
CA LYS A 869 -59.67 -52.78 -0.64
C LYS A 869 -60.98 -53.39 -1.13
N VAL A 870 -61.77 -53.93 -0.20
CA VAL A 870 -63.14 -54.40 -0.50
C VAL A 870 -64.03 -53.21 -0.88
N VAL A 871 -64.67 -53.33 -2.04
CA VAL A 871 -65.63 -52.36 -2.61
C VAL A 871 -67.07 -52.77 -2.28
N SER A 872 -67.40 -54.06 -2.39
CA SER A 872 -68.75 -54.57 -2.10
C SER A 872 -68.77 -56.05 -1.74
N THR A 873 -69.84 -56.48 -1.05
CA THR A 873 -70.12 -57.89 -0.77
C THR A 873 -71.54 -58.26 -1.18
N THR A 874 -71.71 -59.50 -1.63
CA THR A 874 -73.02 -60.15 -1.76
C THR A 874 -73.00 -61.43 -0.91
N PRO A 875 -73.87 -61.57 0.11
CA PRO A 875 -74.81 -60.58 0.63
C PRO A 875 -74.11 -59.31 1.15
N THR A 876 -74.84 -58.21 1.20
CA THR A 876 -74.40 -57.01 1.92
C THR A 876 -74.40 -57.27 3.43
N ASN A 877 -73.60 -56.50 4.19
CA ASN A 877 -73.52 -56.64 5.64
C ASN A 877 -74.91 -56.46 6.29
N LEU A 878 -75.21 -57.31 7.27
CA LEU A 878 -76.49 -57.46 7.99
C LEU A 878 -77.71 -57.82 7.13
N LYS A 879 -77.55 -58.14 5.83
CA LYS A 879 -78.68 -58.54 4.97
C LYS A 879 -79.41 -59.77 5.53
N THR A 880 -80.73 -59.66 5.64
CA THR A 880 -81.64 -60.74 6.02
C THR A 880 -82.27 -61.41 4.79
N GLY A 881 -82.89 -62.59 4.99
CA GLY A 881 -83.57 -63.33 3.93
C GLY A 881 -82.62 -63.98 2.90
N VAL A 882 -81.33 -64.13 3.22
CA VAL A 882 -80.33 -64.66 2.29
C VAL A 882 -80.63 -66.11 1.93
N SER A 883 -80.58 -66.43 0.64
CA SER A 883 -80.75 -67.81 0.15
C SER A 883 -79.70 -68.74 0.76
N ARG A 884 -80.16 -69.89 1.27
CA ARG A 884 -79.31 -70.84 1.98
C ARG A 884 -78.25 -71.50 1.07
N THR A 885 -78.55 -71.61 -0.22
CA THR A 885 -77.66 -72.13 -1.26
C THR A 885 -76.82 -71.05 -1.96
N SER A 886 -77.12 -69.76 -1.80
CA SER A 886 -76.38 -68.72 -2.54
C SER A 886 -74.89 -68.68 -2.20
N THR A 887 -74.10 -68.36 -3.21
CA THR A 887 -72.67 -68.06 -3.07
C THR A 887 -72.48 -66.71 -2.38
N ILE A 888 -71.34 -66.57 -1.71
CA ILE A 888 -70.91 -65.31 -1.11
C ILE A 888 -69.84 -64.74 -2.03
N THR A 889 -69.93 -63.47 -2.42
CA THR A 889 -68.91 -62.78 -3.23
C THR A 889 -68.42 -61.51 -2.55
N ILE A 890 -67.13 -61.21 -2.74
CA ILE A 890 -66.44 -60.04 -2.21
C ILE A 890 -65.63 -59.44 -3.36
N LYS A 891 -65.99 -58.23 -3.79
CA LYS A 891 -65.35 -57.51 -4.90
C LYS A 891 -64.38 -56.46 -4.36
N PHE A 892 -63.22 -56.36 -4.96
CA PHE A 892 -62.14 -55.44 -4.62
C PHE A 892 -62.00 -54.33 -5.68
N ASN A 893 -61.28 -53.25 -5.36
CA ASN A 893 -60.98 -52.14 -6.27
C ASN A 893 -60.07 -52.55 -7.44
N GLU A 894 -59.33 -53.64 -7.31
CA GLU A 894 -58.25 -54.04 -8.21
C GLU A 894 -58.14 -55.57 -8.34
N ASN A 895 -57.36 -56.04 -9.32
CA ASN A 895 -57.18 -57.48 -9.55
C ASN A 895 -56.37 -58.14 -8.42
N ILE A 896 -56.94 -59.20 -7.86
CA ILE A 896 -56.42 -59.88 -6.67
C ILE A 896 -55.90 -61.29 -6.97
N LYS A 897 -55.09 -61.79 -6.04
CA LYS A 897 -54.48 -63.12 -5.97
C LYS A 897 -54.54 -63.65 -4.54
N ASN A 898 -54.44 -64.98 -4.39
CA ASN A 898 -54.32 -65.61 -3.08
C ASN A 898 -53.04 -65.14 -2.37
N SER A 899 -53.05 -65.07 -1.04
CA SER A 899 -51.86 -64.76 -0.23
C SER A 899 -51.77 -65.70 0.97
N THR A 900 -50.79 -65.48 1.86
CA THR A 900 -50.35 -66.44 2.89
C THR A 900 -51.48 -67.05 3.73
N TYR A 901 -52.52 -66.26 4.04
CA TYR A 901 -53.66 -66.70 4.86
C TYR A 901 -54.95 -66.95 4.06
N TYR A 902 -54.85 -67.26 2.76
CA TYR A 902 -56.02 -67.53 1.92
C TYR A 902 -56.88 -68.66 2.48
N ASN A 903 -56.24 -69.76 2.88
CA ASN A 903 -56.90 -70.93 3.46
C ASN A 903 -57.45 -70.67 4.89
N ASN A 904 -57.20 -69.49 5.46
CA ASN A 904 -57.72 -69.04 6.76
C ASN A 904 -58.97 -68.16 6.62
N ILE A 905 -59.50 -67.94 5.40
CA ILE A 905 -60.86 -67.43 5.18
C ILE A 905 -61.86 -68.40 5.83
N LYS A 906 -62.90 -67.90 6.52
CA LYS A 906 -63.88 -68.74 7.21
C LYS A 906 -65.29 -68.13 7.16
N VAL A 907 -66.30 -69.00 7.26
CA VAL A 907 -67.70 -68.60 7.49
C VAL A 907 -68.15 -69.26 8.81
N LYS A 908 -68.52 -68.46 9.80
CA LYS A 908 -68.93 -68.92 11.15
C LYS A 908 -70.45 -68.87 11.29
N ASN A 909 -71.06 -69.97 11.71
CA ASN A 909 -72.44 -69.98 12.22
C ASN A 909 -72.44 -69.34 13.62
N LEU A 910 -73.16 -68.24 13.80
CA LEU A 910 -73.18 -67.51 15.08
C LEU A 910 -74.15 -68.11 16.10
N THR A 911 -75.08 -68.98 15.67
CA THR A 911 -76.01 -69.68 16.57
C THR A 911 -75.37 -70.93 17.18
N THR A 912 -74.55 -71.66 16.43
CA THR A 912 -73.86 -72.88 16.91
C THR A 912 -72.39 -72.68 17.27
N GLY A 913 -71.84 -71.49 16.98
CA GLY A 913 -70.41 -71.17 17.13
C GLY A 913 -69.47 -71.87 16.12
N LYS A 914 -69.94 -72.88 15.38
CA LYS A 914 -69.12 -73.71 14.48
C LYS A 914 -68.83 -73.02 13.15
N TYR A 915 -67.66 -73.30 12.57
CA TYR A 915 -67.36 -72.90 11.18
C TYR A 915 -68.04 -73.82 10.17
N VAL A 916 -68.39 -73.27 9.02
CA VAL A 916 -68.96 -73.99 7.87
C VAL A 916 -67.83 -74.34 6.91
N THR A 917 -67.83 -75.56 6.37
CA THR A 917 -66.93 -75.97 5.30
C THR A 917 -67.25 -75.19 4.02
N ILE A 918 -66.20 -74.61 3.42
CA ILE A 918 -66.30 -73.72 2.27
C ILE A 918 -65.31 -74.11 1.17
N THR A 919 -65.54 -73.58 -0.03
CA THR A 919 -64.55 -73.55 -1.12
C THR A 919 -64.45 -72.13 -1.68
N GLU A 920 -63.23 -71.63 -1.78
CA GLU A 920 -62.89 -70.29 -2.21
C GLU A 920 -62.30 -70.29 -3.63
N SER A 921 -62.63 -69.27 -4.43
CA SER A 921 -62.00 -69.00 -5.73
C SER A 921 -61.83 -67.52 -5.98
N ILE A 922 -60.85 -67.14 -6.80
CA ILE A 922 -60.62 -65.75 -7.24
C ILE A 922 -60.77 -65.69 -8.76
N SER A 923 -61.45 -64.66 -9.25
CA SER A 923 -61.41 -64.25 -10.66
C SER A 923 -61.36 -62.73 -10.76
N GLY A 924 -60.34 -62.19 -11.46
CA GLY A 924 -60.10 -60.76 -11.58
C GLY A 924 -60.01 -60.07 -10.21
N ASN A 925 -60.93 -59.16 -9.93
CA ASN A 925 -61.06 -58.44 -8.66
C ASN A 925 -62.07 -59.07 -7.67
N THR A 926 -62.54 -60.29 -7.89
CA THR A 926 -63.63 -60.89 -7.09
C THR A 926 -63.23 -62.22 -6.45
N LEU A 927 -63.37 -62.28 -5.13
CA LEU A 927 -63.32 -63.50 -4.32
C LEU A 927 -64.74 -64.08 -4.23
N THR A 928 -64.89 -65.36 -4.55
CA THR A 928 -66.14 -66.12 -4.37
C THR A 928 -65.94 -67.21 -3.33
N ILE A 929 -66.89 -67.36 -2.42
CA ILE A 929 -66.92 -68.38 -1.36
C ILE A 929 -68.23 -69.16 -1.49
N LYS A 930 -68.15 -70.47 -1.70
CA LYS A 930 -69.29 -71.40 -1.68
C LYS A 930 -69.28 -72.19 -0.38
N THR A 931 -70.44 -72.54 0.18
CA THR A 931 -70.55 -73.51 1.28
C THR A 931 -70.78 -74.89 0.70
N THR A 932 -70.11 -75.94 1.21
CA THR A 932 -70.28 -77.31 0.67
C THR A 932 -71.63 -77.93 1.03
N THR A 933 -72.30 -77.39 2.05
CA THR A 933 -73.67 -77.75 2.44
C THR A 933 -74.59 -76.52 2.44
N SER A 934 -75.91 -76.77 2.35
CA SER A 934 -76.94 -75.74 2.48
C SER A 934 -76.93 -75.13 3.88
N LYS A 935 -76.83 -73.81 3.96
CA LYS A 935 -76.79 -73.07 5.24
C LYS A 935 -78.08 -73.32 6.05
N SER A 936 -77.98 -73.34 7.38
CA SER A 936 -79.10 -73.48 8.31
C SER A 936 -80.11 -72.34 8.12
N LYS A 937 -81.40 -72.61 8.37
CA LYS A 937 -82.48 -71.61 8.23
C LYS A 937 -82.46 -70.55 9.33
N ASN A 938 -82.92 -69.33 9.02
CA ASN A 938 -83.07 -68.19 9.92
C ASN A 938 -81.83 -67.89 10.80
N THR A 939 -80.65 -68.26 10.32
CA THR A 939 -79.40 -68.33 11.10
C THR A 939 -78.49 -67.18 10.73
N MET A 940 -77.83 -66.58 11.74
CA MET A 940 -76.81 -65.57 11.53
C MET A 940 -75.46 -66.21 11.19
N TYR A 941 -74.83 -65.71 10.12
CA TYR A 941 -73.47 -66.08 9.72
C TYR A 941 -72.54 -64.87 9.78
N GLN A 942 -71.25 -65.12 10.03
CA GLN A 942 -70.17 -64.14 9.86
C GLN A 942 -69.13 -64.68 8.87
N VAL A 943 -68.80 -63.89 7.87
CA VAL A 943 -67.67 -64.14 6.95
C VAL A 943 -66.45 -63.45 7.52
N ILE A 944 -65.30 -64.13 7.54
CA ILE A 944 -64.02 -63.64 8.05
C ILE A 944 -62.97 -63.84 6.96
N ILE A 945 -62.37 -62.73 6.51
CA ILE A 945 -61.25 -62.70 5.56
C ILE A 945 -60.05 -62.08 6.31
N PRO A 946 -59.01 -62.86 6.65
CA PRO A 946 -57.84 -62.33 7.32
C PRO A 946 -57.08 -61.26 6.51
N LYS A 947 -56.41 -60.35 7.21
CA LYS A 947 -55.27 -59.58 6.69
C LYS A 947 -54.32 -60.55 5.98
N ALA A 948 -53.81 -60.19 4.81
CA ALA A 948 -52.94 -61.07 4.01
C ALA A 948 -53.53 -62.46 3.65
N ALA A 949 -54.85 -62.62 3.64
CA ALA A 949 -55.50 -63.72 2.91
C ALA A 949 -55.49 -63.47 1.39
N ILE A 950 -55.57 -62.20 1.01
CA ILE A 950 -55.64 -61.70 -0.37
C ILE A 950 -54.50 -60.70 -0.58
N LYS A 951 -53.94 -60.66 -1.80
CA LYS A 951 -52.99 -59.64 -2.27
C LYS A 951 -53.30 -59.18 -3.69
N ASP A 952 -52.74 -58.07 -4.12
CA ASP A 952 -52.82 -57.59 -5.51
C ASP A 952 -51.72 -58.17 -6.43
N ASN A 953 -51.50 -57.54 -7.59
CA ASN A 953 -50.44 -57.89 -8.55
C ASN A 953 -49.03 -57.37 -8.18
N ALA A 954 -48.91 -56.22 -7.53
CA ALA A 954 -47.65 -55.68 -7.00
C ALA A 954 -47.15 -56.44 -5.74
N ARG A 955 -48.04 -57.22 -5.13
CA ARG A 955 -47.94 -57.98 -3.87
C ARG A 955 -48.17 -57.15 -2.60
N ASN A 956 -49.01 -56.11 -2.59
CA ASN A 956 -49.52 -55.59 -1.30
C ASN A 956 -50.62 -56.53 -0.78
N ASN A 957 -50.60 -56.78 0.53
CA ASN A 957 -51.59 -57.62 1.19
C ASN A 957 -52.81 -56.78 1.59
N LEU A 958 -54.02 -57.36 1.53
CA LEU A 958 -55.23 -56.81 2.16
C LEU A 958 -54.89 -56.33 3.58
N ALA A 959 -55.05 -55.03 3.82
CA ALA A 959 -54.37 -54.32 4.92
C ALA A 959 -54.81 -54.74 6.33
N ALA A 960 -56.05 -55.18 6.50
CA ALA A 960 -56.68 -55.54 7.76
C ALA A 960 -57.66 -56.72 7.59
N ASN A 961 -58.07 -57.34 8.70
CA ASN A 961 -59.12 -58.35 8.68
C ASN A 961 -60.45 -57.71 8.22
N TYR A 962 -61.06 -58.27 7.17
CA TYR A 962 -62.38 -57.85 6.71
C TYR A 962 -63.42 -58.87 7.18
N THR A 963 -64.48 -58.42 7.88
CA THR A 963 -65.57 -59.30 8.30
C THR A 963 -66.92 -58.63 8.11
N PHE A 964 -67.92 -59.43 7.74
CA PHE A 964 -69.32 -58.99 7.62
C PHE A 964 -70.26 -60.12 8.03
N LYS A 965 -71.51 -59.79 8.35
CA LYS A 965 -72.53 -60.72 8.83
C LYS A 965 -73.74 -60.73 7.90
N PHE A 966 -74.53 -61.81 7.91
CA PHE A 966 -75.83 -61.88 7.22
C PHE A 966 -76.74 -62.92 7.87
N LYS A 967 -78.06 -62.86 7.62
CA LYS A 967 -79.05 -63.84 8.11
C LYS A 967 -79.69 -64.59 6.94
N THR A 968 -79.70 -65.91 7.00
CA THR A 968 -80.43 -66.74 6.04
C THR A 968 -81.95 -66.58 6.16
N GLY A 969 -82.67 -66.88 5.09
CA GLY A 969 -84.12 -67.11 5.10
C GLY A 969 -84.51 -68.46 5.72
N ALA A 970 -85.79 -68.83 5.57
CA ALA A 970 -86.42 -70.03 6.14
C ALA A 970 -85.90 -71.39 5.59
#